data_AF-A0AA89BP16-F1
#
_entry.id   AF-A0AA89BP16-F1
#
_cell.length_a   1.000
_cell.length_b   1.000
_cell.length_c   1.000
_cell.angle_alpha   90.00
_cell.angle_beta   90.00
_cell.angle_gamma   90.00
#
_symmetry.space_group_name_H-M   'P 1'
#
loop_
_entity.id
_entity.type
_entity.pdbx_description
1 polymer ?
#
loop_
_entity_poly.entity_id
_entity_poly.type
_entity_poly.pdbx_seq_one_letter_code
_entity_poly.pdbx_strand_id
1 'polypeptide(L)'
;MNSGWSIGISSQADTKLPNPAFYFAMQSDRSGFSTVVYDMNKYSPNIWKHITVTYDEKAIRMYVGKTLVATSHEQHGKLFGSISRKCKEIRLGGGMDGLFGFRGAVDDIVILNTSLPHDLIDNQKINSNLPNENVSLFEPFNNTKGWRKASKFLAKLVKSDVSVSLYDFLVRKPYCGKTICDDPVLMTSYLNNNHLRSYKALRYRVVNIFNDNGSDPLISIKDLSEQHKALQSAFNKYNISWTMDPIPSYDIHNTSLREKFVMMACDPWDIGDGICNKECVHSRTGYDGGDCEPYVLPCVKSKLGNGVCDPECNKEFHLWDLGDCCGNDTSSHLSCFDPKSEYRGYLGIDEFKKHIDLDGTHHLNVYLASRAAADFVGLSTMPWDKSVYGVLGGVVVQKEAFGRNSKSKGLVHEIGHVLGLWHVHRGISEMDCNDPCLENVPSMELGDLCSDTLPTPSNKLCQDPDGITSSCGISTFHNTPFRNYMSYAGPPDAEPCELSDMSWIPDAVSCGPLECYLELSFAIPIVPNRKSLRMTCQEDGEWHGEKCVRITCLPIDPVFTGLYSCTNLNYIGSRCTLRCPGGLGSQAIKCTPKGEWTSDFQMCPSGIQGSCPMLPTTDDMVFKCHDNYVGYQCEVTCTLPNSKPIMAGRTNKVRGRLNGPMATYLTVRQLTCTALSEWQPDPSTLMCVESCKIEYLSDGWCDAENNRQQCEWDGGDCCDSTSKDGVAMPFPETCKEECRCLDPSAAENQIKNKKKRKKKQKHKRRRKNKKMSKTKHSKTKSLNIVAQSVSFLENWTSIFGAR
;
A
#
# COMPACT_ATOMS: atom_id res chain seq x y z
N MET A 1 20.86 36.05 14.93
CA MET A 1 20.41 35.40 13.67
C MET A 1 18.89 35.61 13.54
N ASN A 2 18.36 35.61 12.32
CA ASN A 2 17.04 36.22 12.04
C ASN A 2 15.86 35.41 12.56
N SER A 3 15.15 35.93 13.57
CA SER A 3 13.87 35.36 14.01
C SER A 3 12.74 35.82 13.09
N GLY A 4 12.06 34.88 12.44
CA GLY A 4 10.99 35.17 11.49
C GLY A 4 10.34 33.90 10.95
N TRP A 5 9.54 34.06 9.91
CA TRP A 5 8.83 32.99 9.23
C TRP A 5 9.20 32.98 7.74
N SER A 6 9.23 31.81 7.11
CA SER A 6 9.38 31.73 5.66
C SER A 6 8.53 30.63 5.07
N ILE A 7 7.90 30.91 3.93
CA ILE A 7 7.09 29.97 3.15
C ILE A 7 7.58 29.98 1.70
N GLY A 8 7.59 28.84 1.03
CA GLY A 8 7.99 28.79 -0.37
C GLY A 8 8.05 27.39 -0.94
N ILE A 9 8.79 27.24 -2.04
CA ILE A 9 9.09 25.95 -2.68
C ILE A 9 10.60 25.74 -2.62
N SER A 10 11.03 24.55 -2.18
CA SER A 10 12.43 24.19 -2.06
C SER A 10 12.72 22.86 -2.75
N SER A 11 13.90 22.74 -3.35
CA SER A 11 14.48 21.49 -3.84
C SER A 11 15.82 21.27 -3.16
N GLN A 12 15.80 21.11 -1.83
CA GLN A 12 17.02 21.00 -1.04
C GLN A 12 17.77 19.69 -1.33
N ALA A 13 19.09 19.75 -1.26
CA ALA A 13 19.97 18.64 -1.63
C ALA A 13 20.29 17.67 -0.48
N ASP A 14 19.94 18.03 0.77
CA ASP A 14 20.22 17.24 1.98
C ASP A 14 19.03 16.37 2.41
N THR A 15 17.79 16.73 2.03
CA THR A 15 16.68 15.77 2.07
C THR A 15 16.76 14.88 0.83
N LYS A 16 16.52 13.57 0.98
CA LYS A 16 16.55 12.60 -0.14
C LYS A 16 15.36 12.78 -1.13
N LEU A 17 14.70 13.93 -1.13
CA LEU A 17 13.51 14.24 -1.94
C LEU A 17 13.89 14.43 -3.42
N PRO A 18 13.31 13.65 -4.36
CA PRO A 18 13.67 13.73 -5.78
C PRO A 18 13.03 14.90 -6.53
N ASN A 19 12.10 15.64 -5.92
CA ASN A 19 11.29 16.70 -6.53
C ASN A 19 11.23 17.95 -5.62
N PRO A 20 10.89 19.14 -6.15
CA PRO A 20 10.56 20.30 -5.32
C PRO A 20 9.34 20.05 -4.43
N ALA A 21 9.31 20.69 -3.27
CA ALA A 21 8.25 20.58 -2.26
C ALA A 21 7.88 21.98 -1.72
N PHE A 22 6.62 22.18 -1.32
CA PHE A 22 6.27 23.35 -0.51
C PHE A 22 6.87 23.19 0.89
N TYR A 23 7.21 24.31 1.54
CA TYR A 23 7.73 24.29 2.90
C TYR A 23 7.27 25.54 3.68
N PHE A 24 7.26 25.41 5.00
CA PHE A 24 7.14 26.51 5.94
C PHE A 24 8.21 26.37 7.04
N ALA A 25 8.81 27.48 7.47
CA ALA A 25 9.77 27.51 8.57
C ALA A 25 9.45 28.62 9.56
N MET A 26 9.64 28.34 10.85
CA MET A 26 9.49 29.33 11.93
C MET A 26 10.38 29.04 13.14
N GLN A 27 10.52 30.05 14.01
CA GLN A 27 11.22 29.97 15.28
C GLN A 27 10.42 30.74 16.36
N SER A 28 10.03 30.07 17.43
CA SER A 28 9.39 30.69 18.61
C SER A 28 10.43 31.45 19.46
N ASP A 29 9.99 32.33 20.36
CA ASP A 29 10.91 33.10 21.21
C ASP A 29 11.68 32.26 22.24
N ARG A 30 11.23 31.03 22.51
CA ARG A 30 11.89 30.10 23.44
C ARG A 30 12.83 29.10 22.75
N SER A 31 12.76 28.94 21.43
CA SER A 31 13.58 27.95 20.72
C SER A 31 14.90 28.51 20.21
N GLY A 32 15.99 27.77 20.42
CA GLY A 32 17.32 28.13 19.92
C GLY A 32 17.50 27.93 18.41
N PHE A 33 16.60 27.18 17.76
CA PHE A 33 16.70 26.79 16.35
C PHE A 33 15.36 26.99 15.63
N SER A 34 15.41 27.11 14.29
CA SER A 34 14.19 27.15 13.46
C SER A 34 13.81 25.74 13.02
N THR A 35 12.52 25.44 13.09
CA THR A 35 11.92 24.22 12.57
C THR A 35 11.40 24.48 11.16
N VAL A 36 11.54 23.49 10.28
CA VAL A 36 11.05 23.51 8.89
C VAL A 36 10.12 22.31 8.67
N VAL A 37 8.90 22.57 8.20
CA VAL A 37 7.92 21.57 7.78
C VAL A 37 7.78 21.59 6.26
N TYR A 38 7.57 20.42 5.65
CA TYR A 38 7.54 20.22 4.20
C TYR A 38 6.26 19.49 3.77
N ASP A 39 5.70 19.86 2.63
CA ASP A 39 4.73 19.05 1.90
C ASP A 39 5.47 17.94 1.14
N MET A 40 5.21 16.68 1.49
CA MET A 40 5.87 15.52 0.86
C MET A 40 5.23 15.11 -0.47
N ASN A 41 4.13 15.76 -0.88
CA ASN A 41 3.47 15.50 -2.16
C ASN A 41 4.28 16.03 -3.36
N LYS A 42 4.01 15.46 -4.53
CA LYS A 42 4.67 15.88 -5.77
C LYS A 42 4.20 17.27 -6.21
N TYR A 43 5.08 18.27 -6.09
CA TYR A 43 4.86 19.59 -6.67
C TYR A 43 4.49 19.49 -8.15
N SER A 44 3.38 20.14 -8.51
CA SER A 44 2.84 20.17 -9.87
C SER A 44 2.88 21.61 -10.38
N PRO A 45 3.65 21.91 -11.46
CA PRO A 45 3.76 23.27 -11.98
C PRO A 45 2.44 23.74 -12.60
N ASN A 46 2.21 25.06 -12.60
CA ASN A 46 1.04 25.72 -13.17
C ASN A 46 -0.32 25.32 -12.53
N ILE A 47 -0.31 24.94 -11.25
CA ILE A 47 -1.53 24.66 -10.47
C ILE A 47 -1.52 25.53 -9.20
N TRP A 48 -2.62 26.24 -8.95
CA TRP A 48 -2.81 27.00 -7.72
C TRP A 48 -2.95 26.09 -6.51
N LYS A 49 -2.37 26.49 -5.38
CA LYS A 49 -2.43 25.77 -4.10
C LYS A 49 -2.62 26.77 -2.96
N HIS A 50 -3.71 26.61 -2.22
CA HIS A 50 -3.90 27.25 -0.93
C HIS A 50 -2.96 26.59 0.10
N ILE A 51 -2.33 27.37 0.97
CA ILE A 51 -1.43 26.85 2.02
C ILE A 51 -1.78 27.53 3.34
N THR A 52 -2.25 26.75 4.31
CA THR A 52 -2.55 27.22 5.66
C THR A 52 -1.48 26.70 6.61
N VAL A 53 -1.04 27.54 7.56
CA VAL A 53 -0.19 27.07 8.67
C VAL A 53 -0.77 27.60 9.98
N THR A 54 -0.93 26.72 10.96
CA THR A 54 -1.41 27.08 12.31
C THR A 54 -0.38 26.75 13.37
N TYR A 55 -0.34 27.54 14.44
CA TYR A 55 0.58 27.38 15.56
C TYR A 55 -0.09 27.75 16.88
N ASP A 56 -0.25 26.77 17.77
CA ASP A 56 -1.01 26.83 19.03
C ASP A 56 -0.11 26.91 20.28
N GLU A 57 1.10 27.46 20.14
CA GLU A 57 2.19 27.42 21.14
C GLU A 57 2.73 26.01 21.47
N LYS A 58 2.16 24.92 20.92
CA LYS A 58 2.61 23.53 21.15
C LYS A 58 3.02 22.81 19.87
N ALA A 59 2.43 23.15 18.73
CA ALA A 59 2.59 22.45 17.47
C ALA A 59 2.41 23.38 16.26
N ILE A 60 3.31 23.26 15.28
CA ILE A 60 3.14 23.78 13.92
C ILE A 60 2.34 22.75 13.14
N ARG A 61 1.28 23.16 12.45
CA ARG A 61 0.52 22.31 11.52
C ARG A 61 0.42 22.99 10.16
N MET A 62 0.87 22.32 9.11
CA MET A 62 0.84 22.81 7.72
C MET A 62 -0.19 22.02 6.92
N TYR A 63 -1.03 22.75 6.20
CA TYR A 63 -2.10 22.24 5.36
C TYR A 63 -1.89 22.73 3.92
N VAL A 64 -2.13 21.86 2.94
CA VAL A 64 -2.10 22.22 1.51
C VAL A 64 -3.47 21.89 0.91
N GLY A 65 -4.13 22.89 0.34
CA GLY A 65 -5.59 22.88 0.18
C GLY A 65 -6.25 22.84 1.56
N LYS A 66 -6.80 21.67 1.91
CA LYS A 66 -7.45 21.36 3.18
C LYS A 66 -6.78 20.22 3.95
N THR A 67 -5.91 19.46 3.31
CA THR A 67 -5.26 18.28 3.90
C THR A 67 -4.11 18.71 4.80
N LEU A 68 -4.07 18.19 6.04
CA LEU A 68 -2.91 18.30 6.92
C LEU A 68 -1.75 17.50 6.31
N VAL A 69 -0.70 18.18 5.86
CA VAL A 69 0.47 17.54 5.20
C VAL A 69 1.67 17.37 6.12
N ALA A 70 1.77 18.17 7.19
CA ALA A 70 2.83 18.05 8.18
C ALA A 70 2.44 18.65 9.54
N THR A 71 2.92 18.02 10.62
CA THR A 71 2.86 18.54 11.99
C THR A 71 4.26 18.47 12.61
N SER A 72 4.69 19.50 13.35
CA SER A 72 5.91 19.46 14.16
C SER A 72 5.69 20.08 15.54
N HIS A 73 6.23 19.42 16.56
CA HIS A 73 6.16 19.82 17.96
C HIS A 73 7.46 20.46 18.47
N GLU A 74 8.46 20.65 17.62
CA GLU A 74 9.79 21.17 18.00
C GLU A 74 9.80 22.63 18.49
N GLN A 75 8.72 23.39 18.25
CA GLN A 75 8.61 24.80 18.62
C GLN A 75 7.57 24.96 19.73
N HIS A 76 7.99 25.47 20.89
CA HIS A 76 7.12 25.71 22.04
C HIS A 76 7.05 27.19 22.45
N GLY A 77 5.88 27.59 22.96
CA GLY A 77 5.62 28.90 23.57
C GLY A 77 5.41 30.05 22.58
N LYS A 78 5.07 31.21 23.13
CA LYS A 78 4.71 32.43 22.39
C LYS A 78 5.70 32.81 21.29
N LEU A 79 5.16 33.15 20.12
CA LEU A 79 5.89 33.77 19.01
C LEU A 79 6.31 35.22 19.31
N PHE A 80 5.54 35.91 20.15
CA PHE A 80 5.76 37.28 20.60
C PHE A 80 5.81 37.33 22.13
N GLY A 81 6.90 36.83 22.70
CA GLY A 81 7.16 36.86 24.14
C GLY A 81 7.51 38.27 24.62
N SER A 82 7.01 38.63 25.80
CA SER A 82 7.32 39.91 26.47
C SER A 82 8.82 40.13 26.73
N ILE A 83 9.60 39.05 26.73
CA ILE A 83 11.06 39.01 26.92
C ILE A 83 11.83 39.43 25.66
N SER A 84 11.36 39.06 24.45
CA SER A 84 12.10 39.38 23.22
C SER A 84 11.71 40.75 22.66
N ARG A 85 10.40 41.04 22.57
CA ARG A 85 9.83 42.20 21.87
C ARG A 85 10.40 42.44 20.46
N LYS A 86 10.93 41.39 19.79
CA LYS A 86 11.57 41.52 18.47
C LYS A 86 10.53 41.48 17.36
N CYS A 87 10.63 42.42 16.42
CA CYS A 87 9.89 42.33 15.15
C CYS A 87 10.25 41.03 14.43
N LYS A 88 9.25 40.36 13.86
CA LYS A 88 9.41 39.14 13.05
C LYS A 88 9.28 39.50 11.58
N GLU A 89 10.17 38.99 10.74
CA GLU A 89 10.06 39.11 9.29
C GLU A 89 9.32 37.89 8.72
N ILE A 90 8.35 38.09 7.82
CA ILE A 90 7.83 37.03 6.95
C ILE A 90 8.53 37.06 5.58
N ARG A 91 8.85 35.90 5.02
CA ARG A 91 9.57 35.76 3.74
C ARG A 91 8.82 34.81 2.81
N LEU A 92 8.67 35.22 1.56
CA LEU A 92 8.05 34.42 0.50
C LEU A 92 9.14 33.96 -0.47
N GLY A 93 9.26 32.65 -0.69
CA GLY A 93 10.00 32.09 -1.81
C GLY A 93 11.46 31.69 -1.58
N GLY A 94 11.90 31.29 -0.39
CA GLY A 94 13.26 30.78 -0.21
C GLY A 94 13.73 30.72 1.24
N GLY A 95 14.64 29.77 1.51
CA GLY A 95 15.08 29.40 2.85
C GLY A 95 15.89 30.48 3.60
N MET A 96 16.21 30.18 4.85
CA MET A 96 16.98 31.09 5.73
C MET A 96 18.45 31.25 5.31
N ASP A 97 18.92 30.46 4.34
CA ASP A 97 20.29 30.33 3.83
C ASP A 97 20.65 31.32 2.69
N GLY A 98 19.67 32.08 2.17
CA GLY A 98 19.92 33.23 1.30
C GLY A 98 19.90 32.95 -0.22
N LEU A 99 19.44 31.78 -0.65
CA LEU A 99 19.16 31.50 -2.06
C LEU A 99 17.70 31.88 -2.39
N PHE A 100 17.47 33.17 -2.63
CA PHE A 100 16.13 33.75 -2.76
C PHE A 100 15.47 33.51 -4.13
N GLY A 101 14.31 32.84 -4.15
CA GLY A 101 13.37 32.86 -5.27
C GLY A 101 12.68 31.51 -5.54
N PHE A 102 11.35 31.51 -5.55
CA PHE A 102 10.55 30.49 -6.22
C PHE A 102 10.06 31.01 -7.58
N ARG A 103 9.77 30.09 -8.51
CA ARG A 103 9.21 30.43 -9.82
C ARG A 103 7.71 30.12 -9.81
N GLY A 104 6.90 31.15 -9.57
CA GLY A 104 5.43 31.07 -9.56
C GLY A 104 4.80 32.43 -9.29
N ALA A 105 3.50 32.43 -8.99
CA ALA A 105 2.74 33.59 -8.54
C ALA A 105 2.28 33.42 -7.08
N VAL A 106 1.88 34.52 -6.45
CA VAL A 106 1.14 34.59 -5.17
C VAL A 106 -0.11 35.40 -5.47
N ASP A 107 -1.25 35.03 -4.88
CA ASP A 107 -2.51 35.78 -5.01
C ASP A 107 -2.72 36.69 -3.79
N ASP A 108 -3.35 36.20 -2.72
CA ASP A 108 -3.47 36.90 -1.43
C ASP A 108 -2.72 36.19 -0.28
N ILE A 109 -2.49 36.93 0.82
CA ILE A 109 -1.96 36.39 2.09
C ILE A 109 -2.76 36.97 3.26
N VAL A 110 -3.13 36.08 4.18
CA VAL A 110 -3.81 36.44 5.45
C VAL A 110 -3.03 35.87 6.63
N ILE A 111 -2.86 36.66 7.69
CA ILE A 111 -2.28 36.22 8.97
C ILE A 111 -3.27 36.56 10.07
N LEU A 112 -3.61 35.57 10.89
CA LEU A 112 -4.50 35.73 12.05
C LEU A 112 -3.68 35.81 13.35
N ASN A 113 -4.22 36.50 14.35
CA ASN A 113 -3.66 36.53 15.72
C ASN A 113 -3.94 35.25 16.52
N THR A 114 -4.76 34.36 15.98
CA THR A 114 -5.31 33.16 16.64
C THR A 114 -5.06 31.91 15.80
N SER A 115 -4.77 30.79 16.46
CA SER A 115 -4.60 29.50 15.79
C SER A 115 -5.95 28.90 15.43
N LEU A 116 -6.18 28.60 14.15
CA LEU A 116 -7.37 27.88 13.72
C LEU A 116 -7.26 26.38 14.05
N PRO A 117 -8.31 25.75 14.62
CA PRO A 117 -8.44 24.30 14.66
C PRO A 117 -8.81 23.77 13.26
N HIS A 118 -8.60 22.48 13.01
CA HIS A 118 -8.66 21.88 11.67
C HIS A 118 -10.02 22.04 10.97
N ASP A 119 -11.11 21.98 11.73
CA ASP A 119 -12.50 22.13 11.29
C ASP A 119 -12.87 23.57 10.83
N LEU A 120 -12.06 24.56 11.20
CA LEU A 120 -12.22 25.96 10.78
C LEU A 120 -11.27 26.39 9.66
N ILE A 121 -10.44 25.47 9.14
CA ILE A 121 -9.56 25.70 7.97
C ILE A 121 -10.34 25.52 6.64
N ASP A 122 -11.65 25.34 6.74
CA ASP A 122 -12.54 24.94 5.66
C ASP A 122 -13.20 26.15 4.97
N ASN A 123 -12.85 26.33 3.69
CA ASN A 123 -13.39 27.29 2.70
C ASN A 123 -12.98 28.77 2.71
N GLN A 124 -13.12 29.32 1.49
CA GLN A 124 -13.03 30.70 0.98
C GLN A 124 -13.84 31.79 1.75
N LYS A 125 -14.33 31.54 2.98
CA LYS A 125 -15.02 32.54 3.82
C LYS A 125 -14.11 33.67 4.33
N ILE A 126 -12.80 33.50 4.23
CA ILE A 126 -11.78 34.47 4.67
C ILE A 126 -12.01 35.86 4.06
N ASN A 127 -12.48 35.94 2.81
CA ASN A 127 -12.71 37.21 2.10
C ASN A 127 -14.15 37.77 2.21
N SER A 128 -15.03 37.21 3.06
CA SER A 128 -16.40 37.74 3.21
C SER A 128 -17.03 37.72 4.62
N ASN A 129 -16.56 36.88 5.55
CA ASN A 129 -17.21 36.73 6.87
C ASN A 129 -16.25 36.47 8.04
N LEU A 130 -14.96 36.83 7.93
CA LEU A 130 -14.13 36.95 9.14
C LEU A 130 -14.56 38.21 9.91
N PRO A 131 -14.81 38.14 11.23
CA PRO A 131 -14.85 39.35 12.05
C PRO A 131 -13.46 40.01 11.97
N ASN A 132 -13.43 41.29 11.58
CA ASN A 132 -12.20 42.05 11.29
C ASN A 132 -11.20 42.10 12.48
N GLU A 133 -11.61 41.71 13.68
CA GLU A 133 -10.84 41.78 14.93
C GLU A 133 -9.69 40.75 15.02
N ASN A 134 -9.74 39.65 14.25
CA ASN A 134 -8.73 38.58 14.33
C ASN A 134 -7.65 38.64 13.22
N VAL A 135 -7.82 39.49 12.21
CA VAL A 135 -6.87 39.62 11.10
C VAL A 135 -5.72 40.55 11.48
N SER A 136 -4.51 40.00 11.58
CA SER A 136 -3.29 40.76 11.89
C SER A 136 -2.59 41.32 10.65
N LEU A 137 -2.72 40.64 9.51
CA LEU A 137 -2.22 41.08 8.22
C LEU A 137 -3.15 40.57 7.12
N PHE A 138 -3.50 41.45 6.18
CA PHE A 138 -4.11 41.09 4.90
C PHE A 138 -3.32 41.78 3.79
N GLU A 139 -2.80 41.01 2.84
CA GLU A 139 -2.06 41.52 1.69
C GLU A 139 -2.66 40.94 0.39
N PRO A 140 -3.44 41.73 -0.36
CA PRO A 140 -3.98 41.34 -1.66
C PRO A 140 -3.02 41.69 -2.82
N PHE A 141 -1.79 42.14 -2.53
CA PHE A 141 -0.74 42.45 -3.50
C PHE A 141 -1.12 43.47 -4.61
N ASN A 142 -2.14 44.31 -4.38
CA ASN A 142 -2.49 45.44 -5.25
C ASN A 142 -1.30 46.38 -5.52
N ASN A 143 -0.32 46.42 -4.61
CA ASN A 143 1.00 47.02 -4.82
C ASN A 143 2.05 46.31 -3.93
N THR A 144 3.34 46.55 -4.17
CA THR A 144 4.42 45.93 -3.38
C THR A 144 5.11 46.89 -2.40
N LYS A 145 4.47 47.99 -1.97
CA LYS A 145 5.13 49.01 -1.14
C LYS A 145 5.47 48.53 0.28
N GLY A 146 4.75 47.54 0.81
CA GLY A 146 5.01 46.94 2.12
C GLY A 146 6.16 45.92 2.16
N TRP A 147 6.72 45.50 1.01
CA TRP A 147 7.61 44.34 0.93
C TRP A 147 9.05 44.69 0.54
N ARG A 148 10.01 44.28 1.38
CA ARG A 148 11.45 44.44 1.10
C ARG A 148 11.93 43.39 0.09
N LYS A 149 12.48 43.85 -1.04
CA LYS A 149 12.94 43.01 -2.16
C LYS A 149 14.21 42.23 -1.77
N ALA A 150 14.23 40.92 -2.05
CA ALA A 150 15.36 40.03 -1.75
C ALA A 150 16.24 39.67 -2.97
N SER A 151 15.81 40.00 -4.19
CA SER A 151 16.50 39.65 -5.44
C SER A 151 16.57 40.84 -6.41
N LYS A 152 17.48 40.75 -7.40
CA LYS A 152 17.69 41.77 -8.45
C LYS A 152 16.58 41.77 -9.51
N PHE A 153 15.84 40.67 -9.64
CA PHE A 153 14.71 40.57 -10.58
C PHE A 153 13.44 41.12 -9.92
N LEU A 154 12.71 41.98 -10.64
CA LEU A 154 11.46 42.55 -10.16
C LEU A 154 10.36 41.48 -10.20
N ALA A 155 9.67 41.28 -9.07
CA ALA A 155 8.37 40.64 -9.07
C ALA A 155 7.41 41.50 -9.91
N LYS A 156 6.79 40.88 -10.93
CA LYS A 156 5.84 41.55 -11.81
C LYS A 156 4.44 41.35 -11.26
N LEU A 157 3.72 42.45 -11.02
CA LEU A 157 2.29 42.40 -10.79
C LEU A 157 1.60 41.88 -12.06
N VAL A 158 0.84 40.80 -11.90
CA VAL A 158 0.03 40.15 -12.93
C VAL A 158 -1.42 40.12 -12.44
N LYS A 159 -2.38 40.06 -13.35
CA LYS A 159 -3.78 39.80 -12.95
C LYS A 159 -3.87 38.38 -12.42
N SER A 160 -4.56 38.19 -11.31
CA SER A 160 -4.89 36.85 -10.81
C SER A 160 -5.73 36.10 -11.85
N ASP A 161 -5.34 34.87 -12.12
CA ASP A 161 -6.08 33.88 -12.92
C ASP A 161 -6.70 32.80 -12.02
N VAL A 162 -6.71 33.01 -10.70
CA VAL A 162 -7.51 32.23 -9.76
C VAL A 162 -8.98 32.47 -10.07
N SER A 163 -9.62 31.51 -10.75
CA SER A 163 -11.07 31.53 -10.90
C SER A 163 -11.70 31.41 -9.52
N VAL A 164 -12.47 32.41 -9.10
CA VAL A 164 -13.36 32.33 -7.93
C VAL A 164 -14.47 31.33 -8.26
N SER A 165 -14.16 30.05 -8.10
CA SER A 165 -15.00 28.91 -8.47
C SER A 165 -15.32 28.09 -7.22
N LEU A 166 -16.61 27.81 -7.05
CA LEU A 166 -17.26 27.22 -5.87
C LEU A 166 -17.04 25.69 -5.75
N TYR A 167 -15.85 25.18 -6.08
CA TYR A 167 -15.55 23.75 -6.11
C TYR A 167 -14.24 23.41 -5.38
N ASP A 168 -14.27 23.57 -4.06
CA ASP A 168 -13.31 22.95 -3.16
C ASP A 168 -14.12 22.18 -2.09
N PHE A 169 -14.32 20.87 -2.30
CA PHE A 169 -15.21 20.04 -1.48
C PHE A 169 -14.86 20.15 0.02
N LEU A 170 -15.85 20.39 0.88
CA LEU A 170 -15.68 20.42 2.34
C LEU A 170 -15.65 18.98 2.91
N VAL A 171 -14.63 18.18 2.55
CA VAL A 171 -14.45 16.84 3.12
C VAL A 171 -13.75 16.97 4.47
N ARG A 172 -14.38 16.46 5.53
CA ARG A 172 -13.88 16.52 6.91
C ARG A 172 -13.54 15.12 7.39
N LYS A 173 -12.56 14.98 8.29
CA LYS A 173 -12.33 13.70 8.98
C LYS A 173 -13.61 13.35 9.77
N PRO A 174 -14.23 12.18 9.56
CA PRO A 174 -15.36 11.74 10.39
C PRO A 174 -14.96 11.68 11.86
N TYR A 175 -15.95 11.77 12.74
CA TYR A 175 -15.72 11.80 14.18
C TYR A 175 -14.96 10.55 14.65
N CYS A 176 -15.44 9.36 14.30
CA CYS A 176 -14.83 8.07 14.61
C CYS A 176 -13.66 7.66 13.68
N GLY A 177 -13.57 8.25 12.48
CA GLY A 177 -12.46 8.04 11.54
C GLY A 177 -11.11 8.53 12.08
N LYS A 178 -10.00 7.98 11.58
CA LYS A 178 -8.64 8.50 11.80
C LYS A 178 -8.22 9.53 10.76
N THR A 179 -8.70 9.42 9.53
CA THR A 179 -8.27 10.24 8.39
C THR A 179 -9.44 10.80 7.59
N ILE A 180 -9.15 11.76 6.69
CA ILE A 180 -10.15 12.22 5.71
C ILE A 180 -10.52 11.15 4.68
N CYS A 181 -9.74 10.07 4.56
CA CYS A 181 -10.02 8.95 3.66
C CYS A 181 -11.17 8.08 4.14
N ASP A 182 -11.53 8.20 5.43
CA ASP A 182 -12.57 7.42 6.09
C ASP A 182 -13.95 8.11 5.93
N ASP A 183 -14.00 9.28 5.27
CA ASP A 183 -15.24 9.99 4.97
C ASP A 183 -16.12 9.16 4.03
N PRO A 184 -17.38 8.84 4.42
CA PRO A 184 -18.24 7.97 3.62
C PRO A 184 -18.48 8.49 2.19
N VAL A 185 -18.49 9.82 1.97
CA VAL A 185 -18.67 10.42 0.65
C VAL A 185 -17.39 10.24 -0.18
N LEU A 186 -16.21 10.40 0.42
CA LEU A 186 -14.93 10.15 -0.25
C LEU A 186 -14.75 8.67 -0.60
N MET A 187 -15.03 7.76 0.34
CA MET A 187 -14.99 6.30 0.12
C MET A 187 -15.97 5.88 -0.98
N THR A 188 -17.23 6.31 -0.90
CA THR A 188 -18.25 6.07 -1.93
C THR A 188 -17.82 6.62 -3.29
N SER A 189 -17.24 7.82 -3.33
CA SER A 189 -16.69 8.42 -4.54
C SER A 189 -15.55 7.58 -5.14
N TYR A 190 -14.62 7.08 -4.32
CA TYR A 190 -13.54 6.20 -4.78
C TYR A 190 -14.05 4.86 -5.33
N LEU A 191 -15.08 4.28 -4.70
CA LEU A 191 -15.73 3.06 -5.18
C LEU A 191 -16.43 3.27 -6.54
N ASN A 192 -17.20 4.35 -6.66
CA ASN A 192 -17.93 4.70 -7.88
C ASN A 192 -17.00 5.11 -9.05
N ASN A 193 -15.81 5.64 -8.76
CA ASN A 193 -14.83 6.07 -9.76
C ASN A 193 -13.81 4.97 -10.10
N ASN A 194 -14.22 4.05 -10.99
CA ASN A 194 -13.42 2.89 -11.42
C ASN A 194 -11.97 3.24 -11.87
N HIS A 195 -11.74 4.44 -12.39
CA HIS A 195 -10.41 4.90 -12.81
C HIS A 195 -9.41 5.09 -11.64
N LEU A 196 -9.91 5.37 -10.43
CA LEU A 196 -9.09 5.48 -9.20
C LEU A 196 -8.71 4.10 -8.62
N ARG A 197 -9.45 3.06 -9.03
CA ARG A 197 -9.25 1.64 -8.64
C ARG A 197 -8.35 0.89 -9.64
N SER A 198 -7.49 1.63 -10.34
CA SER A 198 -6.44 1.10 -11.22
C SER A 198 -5.48 0.17 -10.47
N TYR A 199 -4.90 -0.81 -11.19
CA TYR A 199 -3.93 -1.75 -10.64
C TYR A 199 -2.77 -1.10 -9.87
N LYS A 200 -2.54 -1.58 -8.64
CA LYS A 200 -1.49 -1.10 -7.73
C LYS A 200 -0.52 -2.24 -7.44
N ALA A 201 0.74 -2.05 -7.81
CA ALA A 201 1.84 -2.96 -7.46
C ALA A 201 2.60 -2.40 -6.24
N LEU A 202 2.30 -2.95 -5.06
CA LEU A 202 3.01 -2.66 -3.82
C LEU A 202 4.27 -3.54 -3.74
N ARG A 203 5.29 -3.07 -3.02
CA ARG A 203 6.52 -3.85 -2.81
C ARG A 203 6.69 -4.19 -1.35
N TYR A 204 7.19 -5.38 -1.08
CA TYR A 204 7.57 -5.80 0.25
C TYR A 204 8.84 -6.67 0.21
N ARG A 205 9.49 -6.82 1.36
CA ARG A 205 10.59 -7.73 1.58
C ARG A 205 10.41 -8.42 2.92
N VAL A 206 10.80 -9.68 2.96
CA VAL A 206 10.81 -10.48 4.19
C VAL A 206 12.23 -10.54 4.70
N VAL A 207 12.44 -10.15 5.96
CA VAL A 207 13.75 -10.24 6.60
C VAL A 207 13.95 -11.68 7.07
N ASN A 208 14.71 -12.44 6.29
CA ASN A 208 15.15 -13.78 6.67
C ASN A 208 16.56 -13.70 7.27
N ILE A 209 16.76 -14.32 8.43
CA ILE A 209 18.02 -14.30 9.16
C ILE A 209 18.64 -15.70 9.09
N PHE A 210 19.93 -15.74 8.79
CA PHE A 210 20.77 -16.94 8.66
C PHE A 210 21.89 -16.87 9.70
N ASN A 211 22.54 -18.01 9.94
CA ASN A 211 23.82 -18.03 10.63
C ASN A 211 24.89 -17.24 9.82
N ASP A 212 25.99 -16.85 10.46
CA ASP A 212 27.04 -16.00 9.86
C ASP A 212 27.68 -16.61 8.60
N ASN A 213 27.66 -17.95 8.51
CA ASN A 213 28.14 -18.74 7.37
C ASN A 213 27.10 -18.87 6.23
N GLY A 214 25.92 -18.25 6.34
CA GLY A 214 24.81 -18.34 5.39
C GLY A 214 24.01 -19.65 5.47
N SER A 215 24.19 -20.46 6.52
CA SER A 215 23.39 -21.67 6.74
C SER A 215 22.12 -21.42 7.57
N ASP A 216 21.22 -22.41 7.54
CA ASP A 216 20.07 -22.52 8.45
C ASP A 216 19.21 -21.24 8.54
N PRO A 217 18.47 -20.85 7.48
CA PRO A 217 17.58 -19.69 7.54
C PRO A 217 16.45 -19.87 8.58
N LEU A 218 15.95 -18.77 9.15
CA LEU A 218 14.75 -18.78 10.00
C LEU A 218 13.55 -19.43 9.29
N ILE A 219 13.37 -19.16 7.99
CA ILE A 219 12.30 -19.75 7.16
C ILE A 219 12.84 -20.23 5.81
N SER A 220 12.29 -21.36 5.33
CA SER A 220 12.69 -21.96 4.06
C SER A 220 12.21 -21.15 2.84
N ILE A 221 12.94 -21.24 1.73
CA ILE A 221 12.56 -20.62 0.46
C ILE A 221 11.21 -21.16 -0.06
N LYS A 222 10.86 -22.40 0.29
CA LYS A 222 9.55 -23.01 -0.02
C LYS A 222 8.43 -22.26 0.69
N ASP A 223 8.54 -22.11 2.01
CA ASP A 223 7.54 -21.45 2.84
C ASP A 223 7.38 -19.96 2.44
N LEU A 224 8.49 -19.27 2.12
CA LEU A 224 8.49 -17.92 1.55
C LEU A 224 7.70 -17.83 0.23
N SER A 225 7.84 -18.83 -0.65
CA SER A 225 7.06 -18.90 -1.90
C SER A 225 5.58 -19.19 -1.66
N GLU A 226 5.25 -20.02 -0.66
CA GLU A 226 3.87 -20.34 -0.28
C GLU A 226 3.17 -19.14 0.35
N GLN A 227 3.83 -18.43 1.28
CA GLN A 227 3.33 -17.17 1.85
C GLN A 227 3.11 -16.09 0.77
N HIS A 228 4.03 -15.96 -0.20
CA HIS A 228 3.88 -15.02 -1.31
C HIS A 228 2.65 -15.33 -2.18
N LYS A 229 2.39 -16.61 -2.47
CA LYS A 229 1.19 -17.03 -3.23
C LYS A 229 -0.09 -16.70 -2.48
N ALA A 230 -0.14 -16.95 -1.16
CA ALA A 230 -1.29 -16.63 -0.33
C ALA A 230 -1.58 -15.12 -0.30
N LEU A 231 -0.53 -14.31 -0.11
CA LEU A 231 -0.65 -12.84 -0.11
C LEU A 231 -1.16 -12.31 -1.46
N GLN A 232 -0.64 -12.84 -2.57
CA GLN A 232 -1.14 -12.51 -3.91
C GLN A 232 -2.60 -12.93 -4.09
N SER A 233 -2.99 -14.13 -3.64
CA SER A 233 -4.37 -14.63 -3.72
C SER A 233 -5.36 -13.73 -2.97
N ALA A 234 -5.00 -13.28 -1.76
CA ALA A 234 -5.86 -12.44 -0.93
C ALA A 234 -6.15 -11.07 -1.54
N PHE A 235 -5.14 -10.43 -2.15
CA PHE A 235 -5.24 -9.03 -2.61
C PHE A 235 -5.49 -8.85 -4.13
N ASN A 236 -5.16 -9.83 -4.98
CA ASN A 236 -5.33 -9.72 -6.43
C ASN A 236 -6.78 -9.43 -6.85
N LYS A 237 -7.78 -9.93 -6.11
CA LYS A 237 -9.22 -9.64 -6.33
C LYS A 237 -9.57 -8.14 -6.23
N TYR A 238 -8.72 -7.33 -5.62
CA TYR A 238 -8.90 -5.89 -5.44
C TYR A 238 -8.00 -5.03 -6.35
N ASN A 239 -7.42 -5.61 -7.41
CA ASN A 239 -6.39 -5.00 -8.25
C ASN A 239 -5.11 -4.58 -7.48
N ILE A 240 -4.88 -5.14 -6.29
CA ILE A 240 -3.66 -4.93 -5.50
C ILE A 240 -2.77 -6.16 -5.66
N SER A 241 -1.53 -5.96 -6.07
CA SER A 241 -0.55 -7.04 -6.19
C SER A 241 0.73 -6.69 -5.44
N TRP A 242 1.37 -7.72 -4.90
CA TRP A 242 2.56 -7.60 -4.09
C TRP A 242 3.78 -8.09 -4.89
N THR A 243 4.81 -7.27 -4.98
CA THR A 243 6.12 -7.64 -5.50
C THR A 243 7.03 -7.93 -4.32
N MET A 244 7.40 -9.19 -4.12
CA MET A 244 8.45 -9.55 -3.17
C MET A 244 9.81 -9.29 -3.83
N ASP A 245 10.70 -8.58 -3.17
CA ASP A 245 12.07 -8.44 -3.67
C ASP A 245 12.79 -9.82 -3.66
N PRO A 246 13.65 -10.11 -4.65
CA PRO A 246 14.23 -11.44 -4.82
C PRO A 246 15.30 -11.76 -3.76
N ILE A 247 15.19 -12.92 -3.13
CA ILE A 247 16.27 -13.56 -2.36
C ILE A 247 17.49 -13.71 -3.30
N PRO A 248 18.73 -13.37 -2.90
CA PRO A 248 19.21 -13.05 -1.55
C PRO A 248 19.44 -11.55 -1.29
N SER A 249 18.67 -10.65 -1.92
CA SER A 249 19.04 -9.22 -1.97
C SER A 249 19.04 -8.47 -0.63
N TYR A 250 18.50 -9.06 0.45
CA TYR A 250 18.48 -8.50 1.81
C TYR A 250 18.62 -9.58 2.90
N ASP A 251 19.33 -10.67 2.62
CA ASP A 251 19.56 -11.73 3.60
C ASP A 251 20.47 -11.21 4.73
N ILE A 252 20.05 -11.41 5.99
CA ILE A 252 20.83 -11.00 7.17
C ILE A 252 21.60 -12.22 7.68
N HIS A 253 22.93 -12.17 7.66
CA HIS A 253 23.78 -13.20 8.25
C HIS A 253 24.23 -12.71 9.63
N ASN A 254 23.60 -13.23 10.68
CA ASN A 254 23.91 -12.89 12.08
C ASN A 254 23.41 -14.03 12.99
N THR A 255 24.32 -14.92 13.42
CA THR A 255 23.95 -16.09 14.25
C THR A 255 23.32 -15.66 15.58
N SER A 256 23.92 -14.67 16.27
CA SER A 256 23.42 -14.18 17.56
C SER A 256 22.01 -13.59 17.44
N LEU A 257 21.76 -12.75 16.43
CA LEU A 257 20.44 -12.15 16.20
C LEU A 257 19.39 -13.20 15.82
N ARG A 258 19.80 -14.29 15.17
CA ARG A 258 18.92 -15.40 14.79
C ARG A 258 18.48 -16.25 16.00
N GLU A 259 19.38 -16.44 16.96
CA GLU A 259 19.15 -17.24 18.16
C GLU A 259 18.38 -16.46 19.25
N LYS A 260 18.41 -15.12 19.20
CA LYS A 260 17.68 -14.27 20.14
C LYS A 260 16.16 -14.34 19.94
N PHE A 261 15.45 -14.40 21.06
CA PHE A 261 14.00 -14.38 21.19
C PHE A 261 13.46 -12.94 21.06
N VAL A 262 12.35 -12.72 20.37
CA VAL A 262 11.76 -11.36 20.27
C VAL A 262 10.56 -11.27 21.20
N MET A 263 10.74 -10.56 22.31
CA MET A 263 9.67 -10.25 23.26
C MET A 263 8.68 -9.29 22.62
N MET A 264 7.39 -9.56 22.80
CA MET A 264 6.28 -8.72 22.35
C MET A 264 5.61 -8.12 23.58
N ALA A 265 5.38 -6.80 23.58
CA ALA A 265 4.77 -6.02 24.66
C ALA A 265 5.50 -5.97 26.02
N CYS A 266 6.56 -6.76 26.23
CA CYS A 266 7.51 -6.62 27.34
C CYS A 266 8.71 -5.73 26.91
N ASP A 267 9.01 -4.65 27.64
CA ASP A 267 10.29 -3.95 27.48
C ASP A 267 11.37 -4.68 28.30
N PRO A 268 12.60 -4.85 27.78
CA PRO A 268 13.69 -5.41 28.58
C PRO A 268 13.89 -4.75 29.96
N TRP A 269 13.53 -3.47 30.13
CA TRP A 269 13.65 -2.79 31.43
C TRP A 269 12.62 -3.20 32.48
N ASP A 270 11.55 -3.88 32.09
CA ASP A 270 10.51 -4.39 33.00
C ASP A 270 10.94 -5.73 33.65
N ILE A 271 12.01 -6.37 33.15
CA ILE A 271 12.49 -7.68 33.62
C ILE A 271 13.33 -7.54 34.89
N GLY A 272 12.82 -8.07 36.01
CA GLY A 272 13.48 -7.97 37.31
C GLY A 272 13.27 -6.60 37.97
N ASP A 273 12.17 -5.89 37.69
CA ASP A 273 11.87 -4.59 38.30
C ASP A 273 11.21 -4.70 39.69
N GLY A 274 10.92 -5.93 40.14
CA GLY A 274 10.22 -6.24 41.39
C GLY A 274 8.70 -6.33 41.24
N ILE A 275 8.17 -6.25 40.02
CA ILE A 275 6.75 -6.37 39.68
C ILE A 275 6.57 -7.58 38.77
N CYS A 276 5.55 -8.41 39.02
CA CYS A 276 5.26 -9.52 38.12
C CYS A 276 4.50 -9.04 36.87
N ASN A 277 5.24 -8.75 35.80
CA ASN A 277 4.80 -8.30 34.49
C ASN A 277 4.49 -9.51 33.60
N LYS A 278 3.19 -9.78 33.37
CA LYS A 278 2.69 -11.02 32.71
C LYS A 278 3.23 -11.21 31.28
N GLU A 279 3.44 -10.11 30.58
CA GLU A 279 4.04 -9.97 29.26
C GLU A 279 5.52 -10.41 29.23
N CYS A 280 6.22 -10.30 30.35
CA CYS A 280 7.62 -10.67 30.51
C CYS A 280 7.81 -12.10 31.06
N VAL A 281 6.72 -12.80 31.41
CA VAL A 281 6.76 -14.19 31.93
C VAL A 281 7.15 -15.18 30.84
N HIS A 282 8.44 -15.49 30.76
CA HIS A 282 8.95 -16.50 29.84
C HIS A 282 10.22 -17.18 30.39
N SER A 283 10.52 -18.40 29.95
CA SER A 283 11.72 -19.13 30.40
C SER A 283 13.02 -18.46 29.93
N ARG A 284 13.00 -17.73 28.80
CA ARG A 284 14.14 -16.95 28.27
C ARG A 284 14.40 -15.63 29.02
N THR A 285 13.49 -15.21 29.90
CA THR A 285 13.60 -14.00 30.74
C THR A 285 13.70 -14.35 32.23
N GLY A 286 13.85 -15.64 32.56
CA GLY A 286 13.92 -16.11 33.95
C GLY A 286 12.60 -16.05 34.72
N TYR A 287 11.45 -16.10 34.03
CA TYR A 287 10.13 -15.80 34.56
C TYR A 287 10.06 -14.40 35.17
N ASP A 288 10.31 -13.42 34.30
CA ASP A 288 10.35 -12.01 34.66
C ASP A 288 11.43 -11.71 35.72
N GLY A 289 12.64 -12.19 35.48
CA GLY A 289 13.77 -12.07 36.40
C GLY A 289 13.64 -12.80 37.74
N GLY A 290 12.54 -13.51 37.97
CA GLY A 290 12.15 -14.12 39.23
C GLY A 290 10.89 -13.52 39.85
N ASP A 291 10.43 -12.36 39.39
CA ASP A 291 9.36 -11.60 40.03
C ASP A 291 8.00 -12.31 39.93
N CYS A 292 7.83 -13.17 38.92
CA CYS A 292 6.64 -14.00 38.73
C CYS A 292 6.77 -15.45 39.22
N GLU A 293 7.89 -15.86 39.85
CA GLU A 293 8.04 -17.23 40.36
C GLU A 293 7.37 -17.40 41.74
N PRO A 294 6.35 -18.28 41.87
CA PRO A 294 5.65 -18.48 43.15
C PRO A 294 6.49 -19.20 44.21
N TYR A 295 7.61 -19.83 43.82
CA TYR A 295 8.51 -20.57 44.70
C TYR A 295 9.97 -20.30 44.33
N VAL A 296 10.59 -19.34 45.00
CA VAL A 296 12.03 -19.10 44.88
C VAL A 296 12.79 -20.21 45.60
N LEU A 297 13.58 -20.99 44.84
CA LEU A 297 14.55 -21.92 45.42
C LEU A 297 15.68 -21.13 46.12
N PRO A 298 16.08 -21.48 47.35
CA PRO A 298 17.08 -20.72 48.09
C PRO A 298 18.48 -20.93 47.49
N CYS A 299 19.00 -19.91 46.79
CA CYS A 299 20.39 -19.86 46.36
C CYS A 299 21.36 -19.93 47.55
N VAL A 300 22.32 -20.86 47.48
CA VAL A 300 23.36 -21.02 48.51
C VAL A 300 24.50 -20.04 48.26
N LYS A 301 25.02 -19.36 49.29
CA LYS A 301 26.10 -18.37 49.15
C LYS A 301 27.41 -18.87 48.52
N SER A 302 27.61 -20.18 48.42
CA SER A 302 28.75 -20.79 47.73
C SER A 302 28.53 -21.00 46.23
N LYS A 303 27.32 -20.72 45.73
CA LYS A 303 26.96 -20.80 44.32
C LYS A 303 27.10 -19.45 43.61
N LEU A 304 26.58 -18.38 44.23
CA LEU A 304 26.76 -16.99 43.83
C LEU A 304 28.20 -16.67 43.36
N GLY A 305 28.38 -16.46 42.05
CA GLY A 305 29.66 -16.04 41.48
C GLY A 305 30.76 -17.11 41.48
N ASN A 306 30.40 -18.39 41.36
CA ASN A 306 31.34 -19.52 41.38
C ASN A 306 32.00 -19.85 40.01
N GLY A 307 31.62 -19.14 38.94
CA GLY A 307 32.02 -19.37 37.55
C GLY A 307 31.12 -20.35 36.77
N VAL A 308 29.97 -20.73 37.32
CA VAL A 308 28.98 -21.65 36.74
C VAL A 308 27.60 -21.00 36.88
N CYS A 309 26.83 -20.95 35.81
CA CYS A 309 25.46 -20.45 35.88
C CYS A 309 24.53 -21.40 36.67
N ASP A 310 24.26 -21.07 37.93
CA ASP A 310 23.35 -21.80 38.82
C ASP A 310 21.91 -21.23 38.69
N PRO A 311 20.92 -21.99 38.16
CA PRO A 311 19.59 -21.46 37.86
C PRO A 311 18.82 -20.88 39.04
N GLU A 312 19.04 -21.39 40.25
CA GLU A 312 18.45 -20.85 41.48
C GLU A 312 19.08 -19.51 41.93
N CYS A 313 20.27 -19.18 41.43
CA CYS A 313 21.00 -17.94 41.70
C CYS A 313 20.84 -16.92 40.56
N ASN A 314 20.32 -17.32 39.40
CA ASN A 314 20.16 -16.50 38.20
C ASN A 314 18.88 -15.63 38.23
N LYS A 315 18.76 -14.76 39.25
CA LYS A 315 17.63 -13.86 39.50
C LYS A 315 18.12 -12.41 39.74
N GLU A 316 17.26 -11.40 39.58
CA GLU A 316 17.67 -9.99 39.77
C GLU A 316 18.21 -9.73 41.18
N PHE A 317 17.50 -10.21 42.21
CA PHE A 317 17.90 -10.05 43.63
C PHE A 317 19.15 -10.85 44.02
N HIS A 318 19.72 -11.61 43.07
CA HIS A 318 21.00 -12.31 43.15
C HIS A 318 22.01 -11.80 42.11
N LEU A 319 21.71 -10.66 41.47
CA LEU A 319 22.49 -10.01 40.41
C LEU A 319 22.83 -10.97 39.26
N TRP A 320 21.87 -11.83 38.88
CA TRP A 320 22.01 -12.79 37.78
C TRP A 320 23.20 -13.72 37.95
N ASP A 321 23.29 -14.31 39.16
CA ASP A 321 24.42 -15.12 39.61
C ASP A 321 25.76 -14.36 39.56
N LEU A 322 25.74 -13.10 39.99
CA LEU A 322 26.84 -12.13 39.86
C LEU A 322 27.38 -11.96 38.42
N GLY A 323 26.61 -12.35 37.41
CA GLY A 323 26.94 -12.27 35.98
C GLY A 323 27.44 -13.57 35.36
N ASP A 324 27.60 -14.67 36.12
CA ASP A 324 28.11 -15.95 35.59
C ASP A 324 27.24 -16.55 34.49
N CYS A 325 25.94 -16.24 34.49
CA CYS A 325 24.99 -16.66 33.45
C CYS A 325 25.08 -15.86 32.14
N CYS A 326 25.88 -14.79 32.09
CA CYS A 326 25.94 -13.80 31.02
C CYS A 326 27.35 -13.64 30.43
N GLY A 327 27.84 -14.68 29.76
CA GLY A 327 29.16 -14.71 29.12
C GLY A 327 29.14 -14.79 27.60
N ASN A 328 30.34 -14.90 27.01
CA ASN A 328 30.54 -15.16 25.57
C ASN A 328 30.53 -16.67 25.26
N ASP A 329 29.66 -17.44 25.91
CA ASP A 329 29.47 -18.86 25.61
C ASP A 329 28.26 -19.06 24.69
N THR A 330 28.33 -20.12 23.89
CA THR A 330 27.27 -20.64 23.03
C THR A 330 25.94 -20.84 23.77
N SER A 331 25.96 -21.18 25.06
CA SER A 331 24.74 -21.35 25.86
C SER A 331 24.14 -20.05 26.41
N SER A 332 24.87 -18.92 26.41
CA SER A 332 24.42 -17.70 27.12
C SER A 332 23.14 -17.09 26.56
N HIS A 333 22.79 -17.38 25.30
CA HIS A 333 21.48 -17.00 24.73
C HIS A 333 20.28 -17.78 25.35
N LEU A 334 20.52 -18.84 26.12
CA LEU A 334 19.51 -19.58 26.91
C LEU A 334 19.44 -19.10 28.37
N SER A 335 20.58 -18.75 28.97
CA SER A 335 20.72 -18.50 30.41
C SER A 335 20.84 -17.03 30.80
N CYS A 336 21.29 -16.15 29.90
CA CYS A 336 21.53 -14.76 30.23
C CYS A 336 20.22 -13.98 30.26
N PHE A 337 19.73 -13.73 31.47
CA PHE A 337 18.48 -13.02 31.74
C PHE A 337 18.66 -11.52 32.01
N ASP A 338 19.87 -11.06 32.35
CA ASP A 338 20.17 -9.63 32.62
C ASP A 338 19.83 -8.72 31.42
N PRO A 339 18.88 -7.78 31.55
CA PRO A 339 18.53 -6.86 30.46
C PRO A 339 19.66 -5.90 30.06
N LYS A 340 20.65 -5.68 30.92
CA LYS A 340 21.82 -4.82 30.64
C LYS A 340 22.92 -5.56 29.85
N SER A 341 22.88 -6.88 29.77
CA SER A 341 23.89 -7.69 29.10
C SER A 341 23.70 -7.74 27.58
N GLU A 342 24.78 -7.54 26.82
CA GLU A 342 24.76 -7.70 25.35
C GLU A 342 24.54 -9.18 24.94
N TYR A 343 24.90 -10.12 25.83
CA TYR A 343 24.77 -11.57 25.62
C TYR A 343 23.36 -12.11 25.87
N ARG A 344 22.42 -11.28 26.34
CA ARG A 344 21.06 -11.72 26.70
C ARG A 344 20.33 -12.37 25.53
N GLY A 345 19.58 -13.42 25.84
CA GLY A 345 18.92 -14.31 24.89
C GLY A 345 17.68 -13.75 24.19
N TYR A 346 17.33 -12.48 24.44
CA TYR A 346 16.08 -11.87 24.00
C TYR A 346 16.27 -10.41 23.60
N LEU A 347 15.29 -9.85 22.87
CA LEU A 347 15.26 -8.46 22.38
C LEU A 347 13.82 -7.94 22.42
N GLY A 348 13.64 -6.64 22.61
CA GLY A 348 12.36 -5.98 22.33
C GLY A 348 12.12 -5.80 20.82
N ILE A 349 10.87 -5.62 20.39
CA ILE A 349 10.50 -5.42 18.97
C ILE A 349 11.28 -4.26 18.33
N ASP A 350 11.27 -3.11 19.00
CA ASP A 350 11.89 -1.88 18.53
C ASP A 350 13.41 -2.02 18.44
N GLU A 351 13.99 -2.76 19.38
CA GLU A 351 15.40 -3.11 19.40
C GLU A 351 15.76 -4.08 18.26
N PHE A 352 14.95 -5.10 18.01
CA PHE A 352 15.10 -6.05 16.91
C PHE A 352 15.06 -5.32 15.54
N LYS A 353 14.07 -4.44 15.33
CA LYS A 353 13.98 -3.60 14.13
C LYS A 353 15.20 -2.65 13.99
N LYS A 354 15.68 -2.05 15.08
CA LYS A 354 16.89 -1.20 15.09
C LYS A 354 18.17 -1.96 14.75
N HIS A 355 18.33 -3.21 15.19
CA HIS A 355 19.47 -4.05 14.84
C HIS A 355 19.51 -4.41 13.34
N ILE A 356 18.34 -4.43 12.69
CA ILE A 356 18.20 -4.74 11.26
C ILE A 356 18.34 -3.47 10.38
N ASP A 357 18.04 -2.28 10.92
CA ASP A 357 18.24 -0.95 10.30
C ASP A 357 17.66 -0.79 8.87
N LEU A 358 16.38 -1.14 8.70
CA LEU A 358 15.70 -1.10 7.40
C LEU A 358 14.55 -0.08 7.36
N ASP A 359 14.71 0.99 6.57
CA ASP A 359 13.62 1.96 6.32
C ASP A 359 12.46 1.39 5.46
N GLY A 360 11.28 1.99 5.59
CA GLY A 360 10.04 1.59 4.89
C GLY A 360 9.70 2.46 3.67
N THR A 361 10.61 3.30 3.18
CA THR A 361 10.29 4.37 2.20
C THR A 361 9.85 3.86 0.82
N HIS A 362 10.25 2.63 0.46
CA HIS A 362 10.03 2.04 -0.87
C HIS A 362 9.51 0.59 -0.84
N HIS A 363 9.50 -0.04 0.34
CA HIS A 363 9.10 -1.44 0.55
C HIS A 363 8.46 -1.56 1.92
N LEU A 364 7.40 -2.37 2.03
CA LEU A 364 6.95 -2.86 3.33
C LEU A 364 7.97 -3.87 3.87
N ASN A 365 8.45 -3.64 5.09
CA ASN A 365 9.33 -4.58 5.80
C ASN A 365 8.47 -5.60 6.54
N VAL A 366 8.74 -6.90 6.34
CA VAL A 366 8.10 -8.00 7.07
C VAL A 366 9.19 -8.73 7.85
N TYR A 367 9.13 -8.63 9.17
CA TYR A 367 10.08 -9.18 10.12
C TYR A 367 9.56 -10.51 10.68
N LEU A 368 10.44 -11.49 10.83
CA LEU A 368 10.12 -12.82 11.38
C LEU A 368 10.58 -12.91 12.84
N ALA A 369 9.65 -13.12 13.76
CA ALA A 369 9.94 -13.29 15.18
C ALA A 369 9.90 -14.78 15.60
N SER A 370 10.80 -15.18 16.50
CA SER A 370 10.76 -16.50 17.12
C SER A 370 9.80 -16.49 18.32
N ARG A 371 8.57 -17.01 18.11
CA ARG A 371 7.43 -17.17 19.05
C ARG A 371 7.43 -16.31 20.32
N ALA A 372 6.64 -15.24 20.34
CA ALA A 372 6.22 -14.60 21.59
C ALA A 372 4.99 -15.32 22.22
N ALA A 373 4.38 -14.70 23.23
CA ALA A 373 3.30 -15.26 24.08
C ALA A 373 2.17 -16.00 23.32
N ALA A 374 1.52 -16.95 24.00
CA ALA A 374 0.70 -18.01 23.41
C ALA A 374 -0.42 -17.58 22.44
N ASP A 375 -0.94 -16.35 22.58
CA ASP A 375 -2.02 -15.78 21.76
C ASP A 375 -1.55 -14.90 20.58
N PHE A 376 -0.23 -14.75 20.36
CA PHE A 376 0.32 -13.78 19.41
C PHE A 376 0.69 -14.39 18.04
N VAL A 377 0.10 -13.85 16.96
CA VAL A 377 0.40 -14.25 15.56
C VAL A 377 1.17 -13.16 14.79
N GLY A 378 0.81 -11.88 14.96
CA GLY A 378 1.39 -10.77 14.21
C GLY A 378 1.10 -9.39 14.82
N LEU A 379 1.90 -8.40 14.41
CA LEU A 379 1.75 -6.98 14.74
C LEU A 379 2.17 -6.13 13.54
N SER A 380 1.45 -5.04 13.29
CA SER A 380 1.61 -4.18 12.12
C SER A 380 1.52 -2.69 12.47
N THR A 381 2.13 -1.87 11.62
CA THR A 381 1.92 -0.41 11.65
C THR A 381 0.78 -0.01 10.74
N MET A 382 -0.10 0.87 11.23
CA MET A 382 -1.20 1.48 10.48
C MET A 382 -0.71 2.59 9.53
N PRO A 383 -1.44 2.98 8.47
CA PRO A 383 -0.98 3.95 7.47
C PRO A 383 -0.66 5.34 8.01
N TRP A 384 -1.29 5.72 9.13
CA TRP A 384 -1.14 7.01 9.80
C TRP A 384 -0.06 7.02 10.89
N ASP A 385 0.59 5.89 11.16
CA ASP A 385 1.63 5.82 12.20
C ASP A 385 2.89 6.58 11.78
N LYS A 386 3.47 7.34 12.73
CA LYS A 386 4.67 8.16 12.49
C LYS A 386 5.88 7.34 12.03
N SER A 387 5.93 6.06 12.38
CA SER A 387 7.04 5.13 12.13
C SER A 387 7.00 4.43 10.77
N VAL A 388 5.88 4.46 10.00
CA VAL A 388 5.66 3.64 8.79
C VAL A 388 6.82 3.64 7.80
N TYR A 389 7.40 4.81 7.52
CA TYR A 389 8.51 4.95 6.57
C TYR A 389 9.91 4.84 7.21
N GLY A 390 9.98 4.80 8.54
CA GLY A 390 11.23 4.67 9.31
C GLY A 390 11.58 3.21 9.62
N VAL A 391 12.65 3.02 10.41
CA VAL A 391 13.17 1.69 10.79
C VAL A 391 12.16 0.86 11.58
N LEU A 392 11.33 1.53 12.40
CA LEU A 392 10.31 0.88 13.22
C LEU A 392 9.04 0.50 12.45
N GLY A 393 8.91 0.93 11.19
CA GLY A 393 7.75 0.67 10.34
C GLY A 393 7.64 -0.80 9.90
N GLY A 394 6.43 -1.21 9.49
CA GLY A 394 6.17 -2.52 8.91
C GLY A 394 5.70 -3.59 9.90
N VAL A 395 5.64 -4.82 9.41
CA VAL A 395 4.96 -5.96 10.03
C VAL A 395 5.96 -6.86 10.75
N VAL A 396 5.60 -7.37 11.93
CA VAL A 396 6.27 -8.46 12.63
C VAL A 396 5.30 -9.63 12.69
N VAL A 397 5.73 -10.82 12.28
CA VAL A 397 4.91 -12.04 12.33
C VAL A 397 5.71 -13.20 12.89
N GLN A 398 5.01 -14.10 13.59
CA GLN A 398 5.62 -15.29 14.15
C GLN A 398 6.12 -16.23 13.04
N LYS A 399 7.35 -16.74 13.14
CA LYS A 399 7.94 -17.64 12.14
C LYS A 399 7.19 -18.97 11.98
N GLU A 400 6.55 -19.46 13.04
CA GLU A 400 5.70 -20.66 12.99
C GLU A 400 4.36 -20.45 12.26
N ALA A 401 3.90 -19.20 12.13
CA ALA A 401 2.62 -18.81 11.52
C ALA A 401 2.78 -18.24 10.09
N PHE A 402 3.91 -18.54 9.45
CA PHE A 402 4.30 -17.97 8.16
C PHE A 402 4.57 -19.08 7.12
N GLY A 403 3.78 -19.09 6.05
CA GLY A 403 4.08 -19.82 4.80
C GLY A 403 4.04 -21.35 4.84
N ARG A 404 3.63 -21.99 5.94
CA ARG A 404 3.60 -23.46 6.08
C ARG A 404 2.17 -23.98 6.12
N ASN A 405 1.87 -25.10 5.45
CA ASN A 405 0.65 -25.93 5.67
C ASN A 405 -0.59 -25.16 6.14
N SER A 406 -1.09 -24.20 5.34
CA SER A 406 -2.29 -23.44 5.71
C SER A 406 -2.11 -22.52 6.95
N LYS A 407 -0.92 -21.95 7.11
CA LYS A 407 -0.60 -20.86 8.06
C LYS A 407 -0.12 -19.66 7.26
N SER A 408 -1.05 -19.04 6.54
CA SER A 408 -0.73 -17.98 5.58
C SER A 408 -1.54 -16.70 5.77
N LYS A 409 -2.68 -16.79 6.48
CA LYS A 409 -3.60 -15.69 6.73
C LYS A 409 -3.10 -14.68 7.77
N GLY A 410 -2.20 -15.04 8.69
CA GLY A 410 -1.63 -14.11 9.68
C GLY A 410 -0.97 -12.90 9.03
N LEU A 411 -0.05 -13.10 8.07
CA LEU A 411 0.54 -11.97 7.33
C LEU A 411 -0.49 -11.20 6.47
N VAL A 412 -1.56 -11.85 6.00
CA VAL A 412 -2.62 -11.19 5.23
C VAL A 412 -3.43 -10.25 6.13
N HIS A 413 -3.74 -10.67 7.35
CA HIS A 413 -4.37 -9.87 8.40
C HIS A 413 -3.51 -8.64 8.75
N GLU A 414 -2.23 -8.84 9.08
CA GLU A 414 -1.30 -7.74 9.36
C GLU A 414 -1.16 -6.75 8.20
N ILE A 415 -1.20 -7.24 6.96
CA ILE A 415 -1.17 -6.37 5.78
C ILE A 415 -2.50 -5.65 5.57
N GLY A 416 -3.62 -6.18 6.06
CA GLY A 416 -4.90 -5.47 6.16
C GLY A 416 -4.77 -4.19 7.00
N HIS A 417 -4.15 -4.27 8.19
CA HIS A 417 -3.83 -3.10 9.00
C HIS A 417 -2.86 -2.13 8.31
N VAL A 418 -1.81 -2.62 7.63
CA VAL A 418 -0.92 -1.77 6.81
C VAL A 418 -1.68 -1.02 5.69
N LEU A 419 -2.83 -1.54 5.25
CA LEU A 419 -3.72 -0.89 4.28
C LEU A 419 -4.84 -0.06 4.93
N GLY A 420 -4.89 0.02 6.27
CA GLY A 420 -5.82 0.83 7.04
C GLY A 420 -7.09 0.12 7.51
N LEU A 421 -7.18 -1.20 7.40
CA LEU A 421 -8.32 -1.97 7.91
C LEU A 421 -8.25 -2.13 9.43
N TRP A 422 -9.40 -2.09 10.08
CA TRP A 422 -9.58 -2.43 11.49
C TRP A 422 -9.96 -3.91 11.67
N HIS A 423 -9.92 -4.39 12.92
CA HIS A 423 -10.56 -5.64 13.28
C HIS A 423 -12.08 -5.54 13.12
N VAL A 424 -12.72 -6.62 12.63
CA VAL A 424 -14.19 -6.66 12.48
C VAL A 424 -14.95 -6.59 13.80
N HIS A 425 -14.24 -6.81 14.93
CA HIS A 425 -14.80 -6.71 16.28
C HIS A 425 -14.47 -5.40 16.99
N ARG A 426 -13.89 -4.43 16.26
CA ARG A 426 -13.49 -3.13 16.79
C ARG A 426 -14.64 -2.39 17.48
N GLY A 427 -15.80 -2.34 16.83
CA GLY A 427 -16.98 -1.61 17.31
C GLY A 427 -17.64 -2.17 18.57
N ILE A 428 -17.23 -3.35 19.06
CA ILE A 428 -17.84 -4.03 20.22
C ILE A 428 -16.81 -4.37 21.29
N SER A 429 -15.65 -4.93 20.93
CA SER A 429 -14.66 -5.46 21.88
C SER A 429 -13.40 -4.62 22.03
N GLU A 430 -13.17 -3.63 21.16
CA GLU A 430 -12.06 -2.66 21.27
C GLU A 430 -12.53 -1.26 21.67
N MET A 431 -13.77 -1.13 22.15
CA MET A 431 -14.40 0.12 22.54
C MET A 431 -15.11 -0.04 23.89
N ASP A 432 -15.13 1.03 24.67
CA ASP A 432 -15.92 1.10 25.89
C ASP A 432 -17.41 1.19 25.56
N CYS A 433 -18.27 0.65 26.41
CA CYS A 433 -19.72 0.63 26.19
C CYS A 433 -20.40 2.02 26.15
N ASN A 434 -19.69 3.06 26.61
CA ASN A 434 -20.13 4.45 26.55
C ASN A 434 -19.46 5.22 25.38
N ASP A 435 -18.63 4.57 24.55
CA ASP A 435 -17.98 5.23 23.44
C ASP A 435 -19.03 5.54 22.34
N PRO A 436 -19.16 6.81 21.90
CA PRO A 436 -20.07 7.20 20.82
C PRO A 436 -19.79 6.55 19.46
N CYS A 437 -18.64 5.87 19.30
CA CYS A 437 -18.26 5.13 18.09
C CYS A 437 -18.60 3.63 18.14
N LEU A 438 -19.21 3.15 19.24
CA LEU A 438 -19.68 1.77 19.40
C LEU A 438 -20.67 1.38 18.28
N GLU A 439 -20.49 0.19 17.72
CA GLU A 439 -21.16 -0.23 16.50
C GLU A 439 -22.27 -1.25 16.77
N ASN A 440 -23.52 -0.78 16.89
CA ASN A 440 -24.68 -1.65 17.06
C ASN A 440 -25.33 -2.08 15.73
N VAL A 441 -24.96 -1.43 14.63
CA VAL A 441 -25.48 -1.61 13.27
C VAL A 441 -24.30 -1.38 12.31
N PRO A 442 -24.09 -2.22 11.28
CA PRO A 442 -22.96 -2.08 10.35
C PRO A 442 -22.91 -0.69 9.73
N SER A 443 -21.77 0.00 9.79
CA SER A 443 -21.69 1.42 9.41
C SER A 443 -20.36 1.83 8.79
N MET A 444 -20.41 2.79 7.86
CA MET A 444 -19.20 3.49 7.38
C MET A 444 -18.68 4.54 8.39
N GLU A 445 -19.41 4.79 9.49
CA GLU A 445 -19.13 5.88 10.44
C GLU A 445 -18.84 5.40 11.88
N LEU A 446 -19.07 4.12 12.19
CA LEU A 446 -18.90 3.53 13.53
C LEU A 446 -17.99 2.30 13.46
N GLY A 447 -17.46 1.86 14.61
CA GLY A 447 -16.71 0.62 14.75
C GLY A 447 -15.52 0.43 13.81
N ASP A 448 -15.60 -0.56 12.93
CA ASP A 448 -14.55 -0.89 11.95
C ASP A 448 -14.61 -0.02 10.67
N LEU A 449 -15.66 0.82 10.54
CA LEU A 449 -15.94 1.74 9.43
C LEU A 449 -16.30 1.04 8.11
N CYS A 450 -16.81 -0.20 8.14
CA CYS A 450 -17.23 -0.96 6.97
C CYS A 450 -18.71 -1.40 7.08
N SER A 451 -19.60 -0.80 6.29
CA SER A 451 -21.03 -1.13 6.30
C SER A 451 -21.41 -2.52 5.73
N ASP A 452 -20.44 -3.32 5.27
CA ASP A 452 -20.62 -4.70 4.82
C ASP A 452 -20.04 -5.76 5.79
N THR A 453 -19.47 -5.35 6.92
CA THR A 453 -19.11 -6.23 8.06
C THR A 453 -20.15 -6.08 9.17
N LEU A 454 -20.78 -7.19 9.58
CA LEU A 454 -21.75 -7.15 10.67
C LEU A 454 -21.03 -7.01 12.03
N PRO A 455 -21.53 -6.19 12.97
CA PRO A 455 -20.90 -6.02 14.27
C PRO A 455 -20.80 -7.34 15.01
N THR A 456 -19.68 -7.54 15.70
CA THR A 456 -19.38 -8.79 16.40
C THR A 456 -18.44 -8.55 17.57
N PRO A 457 -18.57 -9.25 18.70
CA PRO A 457 -17.53 -9.29 19.73
C PRO A 457 -16.29 -10.03 19.19
N SER A 458 -15.16 -9.88 19.87
CA SER A 458 -13.97 -10.67 19.57
C SER A 458 -14.28 -12.15 19.75
N ASN A 459 -14.05 -12.94 18.70
CA ASN A 459 -14.50 -14.32 18.61
C ASN A 459 -13.39 -15.19 17.98
N LYS A 460 -12.97 -16.23 18.70
CA LYS A 460 -12.02 -17.25 18.21
C LYS A 460 -12.72 -18.47 17.58
N LEU A 461 -14.04 -18.59 17.71
CA LEU A 461 -14.82 -19.70 17.18
C LEU A 461 -15.26 -19.47 15.73
N CYS A 462 -15.40 -20.58 14.99
CA CYS A 462 -15.73 -20.59 13.56
C CYS A 462 -17.22 -20.70 13.26
N GLN A 463 -17.99 -19.99 14.06
CA GLN A 463 -19.43 -19.83 14.04
C GLN A 463 -19.76 -18.49 14.71
N ASP A 464 -21.02 -18.08 14.66
CA ASP A 464 -21.47 -16.91 15.42
C ASP A 464 -21.23 -17.08 16.93
N PRO A 465 -20.93 -16.00 17.67
CA PRO A 465 -20.63 -16.10 19.09
C PRO A 465 -21.90 -16.39 19.92
N ASP A 466 -22.10 -17.66 20.25
CA ASP A 466 -23.23 -18.15 21.04
C ASP A 466 -23.17 -17.66 22.50
N GLY A 467 -24.29 -17.14 23.01
CA GLY A 467 -24.49 -16.86 24.43
C GLY A 467 -23.66 -15.70 25.02
N ILE A 468 -22.79 -15.06 24.25
CA ILE A 468 -22.05 -13.88 24.69
C ILE A 468 -22.98 -12.66 24.64
N THR A 469 -23.62 -12.34 25.76
CA THR A 469 -23.96 -10.94 26.04
C THR A 469 -22.67 -10.15 26.00
N SER A 470 -22.54 -9.26 25.02
CA SER A 470 -21.47 -8.26 25.02
C SER A 470 -21.48 -7.50 26.35
N SER A 471 -20.31 -7.00 26.76
CA SER A 471 -20.14 -6.17 27.97
C SER A 471 -21.10 -4.96 28.02
N CYS A 472 -21.67 -4.60 26.86
CA CYS A 472 -22.52 -3.44 26.61
C CYS A 472 -24.03 -3.79 26.46
N GLY A 473 -24.43 -5.03 26.76
CA GLY A 473 -25.84 -5.43 26.85
C GLY A 473 -26.49 -5.91 25.54
N ILE A 474 -25.74 -5.97 24.43
CA ILE A 474 -26.20 -6.60 23.18
C ILE A 474 -26.08 -8.11 23.35
N SER A 475 -27.18 -8.84 23.16
CA SER A 475 -27.32 -10.25 23.55
C SER A 475 -27.42 -11.26 22.39
N THR A 476 -27.40 -10.80 21.14
CA THR A 476 -27.50 -11.65 19.95
C THR A 476 -26.64 -11.10 18.82
N PHE A 477 -25.82 -11.96 18.23
CA PHE A 477 -24.98 -11.68 17.07
C PHE A 477 -25.14 -12.83 16.07
N HIS A 478 -25.46 -12.52 14.82
CA HIS A 478 -25.78 -13.51 13.78
C HIS A 478 -25.19 -13.11 12.42
N ASN A 479 -24.75 -14.09 11.63
CA ASN A 479 -24.03 -13.90 10.36
C ASN A 479 -22.79 -13.00 10.49
N THR A 480 -22.11 -13.09 11.64
CA THR A 480 -20.91 -12.30 11.95
C THR A 480 -19.79 -12.59 10.95
N PRO A 481 -18.90 -11.62 10.67
CA PRO A 481 -17.84 -11.73 9.67
C PRO A 481 -16.65 -12.58 10.16
N PHE A 482 -16.90 -13.70 10.85
CA PHE A 482 -15.85 -14.56 11.44
C PHE A 482 -14.89 -15.13 10.38
N ARG A 483 -15.32 -15.29 9.12
CA ARG A 483 -14.44 -15.70 8.00
C ARG A 483 -13.62 -14.56 7.36
N ASN A 484 -13.78 -13.31 7.82
CA ASN A 484 -12.98 -12.19 7.34
C ASN A 484 -11.53 -12.33 7.82
N TYR A 485 -10.55 -11.95 6.99
CA TYR A 485 -9.14 -11.94 7.39
C TYR A 485 -8.89 -11.06 8.63
N MET A 486 -9.69 -10.01 8.84
CA MET A 486 -9.59 -9.12 10.01
C MET A 486 -10.35 -9.64 11.25
N SER A 487 -10.65 -10.94 11.31
CA SER A 487 -11.18 -11.63 12.49
C SER A 487 -10.12 -12.51 13.15
N TYR A 488 -10.36 -12.92 14.38
CA TYR A 488 -9.55 -13.88 15.15
C TYR A 488 -10.11 -15.31 15.14
N ALA A 489 -11.15 -15.58 14.35
CA ALA A 489 -11.79 -16.88 14.34
C ALA A 489 -10.91 -17.95 13.66
N GLY A 490 -10.82 -19.12 14.31
CA GLY A 490 -9.92 -20.22 13.95
C GLY A 490 -8.84 -20.40 15.02
N PRO A 491 -8.24 -21.60 15.13
CA PRO A 491 -7.10 -21.79 16.02
C PRO A 491 -5.89 -21.02 15.46
N PRO A 492 -4.94 -20.59 16.31
CA PRO A 492 -3.79 -19.76 15.91
C PRO A 492 -2.83 -20.47 14.93
N ASP A 493 -3.03 -21.76 14.69
CA ASP A 493 -2.24 -22.62 13.83
C ASP A 493 -3.01 -23.14 12.59
N ALA A 494 -4.20 -22.60 12.29
CA ALA A 494 -4.92 -22.89 11.04
C ALA A 494 -5.31 -21.62 10.28
N GLU A 495 -5.80 -21.81 9.06
CA GLU A 495 -6.53 -20.78 8.35
C GLU A 495 -7.87 -20.50 9.06
N PRO A 496 -8.30 -19.23 9.22
CA PRO A 496 -9.65 -18.87 9.62
C PRO A 496 -10.76 -19.76 9.05
N CYS A 497 -11.26 -20.63 9.92
CA CYS A 497 -12.38 -21.53 9.73
C CYS A 497 -12.22 -22.58 8.64
N GLU A 498 -11.01 -23.13 8.59
CA GLU A 498 -10.64 -24.41 8.01
C GLU A 498 -9.97 -25.27 9.12
N LEU A 499 -10.02 -26.60 9.00
CA LEU A 499 -9.43 -27.50 10.00
C LEU A 499 -7.91 -27.63 9.80
N SER A 500 -7.14 -27.64 10.89
CA SER A 500 -5.73 -28.06 10.90
C SER A 500 -5.65 -29.58 11.17
N ASP A 501 -4.88 -30.30 10.35
CA ASP A 501 -4.50 -31.70 10.60
C ASP A 501 -3.38 -31.81 11.67
N MET A 502 -2.81 -30.68 12.12
CA MET A 502 -1.80 -30.65 13.17
C MET A 502 -2.50 -30.43 14.52
N SER A 503 -2.40 -31.43 15.40
CA SER A 503 -2.82 -31.29 16.80
C SER A 503 -1.98 -30.22 17.52
N TRP A 504 -2.64 -29.48 18.42
CA TRP A 504 -2.03 -28.53 19.36
C TRP A 504 -0.66 -29.00 19.86
N ILE A 505 0.36 -28.15 19.69
CA ILE A 505 1.63 -28.28 20.40
C ILE A 505 1.32 -27.98 21.87
N PRO A 506 1.66 -28.85 22.84
CA PRO A 506 1.25 -28.70 24.22
C PRO A 506 1.78 -27.41 24.84
N ASP A 507 1.02 -26.82 25.77
CA ASP A 507 1.38 -25.56 26.45
C ASP A 507 2.69 -25.67 27.24
N ALA A 508 3.07 -26.88 27.67
CA ALA A 508 4.40 -27.18 28.17
C ALA A 508 4.84 -28.60 27.76
N VAL A 509 6.14 -28.74 27.45
CA VAL A 509 6.83 -30.03 27.51
C VAL A 509 7.60 -30.06 28.82
N SER A 510 7.00 -30.63 29.87
CA SER A 510 7.67 -30.79 31.16
C SER A 510 8.43 -32.11 31.18
N CYS A 511 9.69 -32.09 30.73
CA CYS A 511 10.59 -33.22 30.87
C CYS A 511 11.46 -33.05 32.12
N GLY A 512 11.20 -33.84 33.16
CA GLY A 512 12.17 -34.09 34.22
C GLY A 512 13.19 -35.15 33.78
N PRO A 513 14.28 -35.39 34.55
CA PRO A 513 15.31 -36.37 34.21
C PRO A 513 14.85 -37.83 34.25
N LEU A 514 13.63 -38.14 34.70
CA LEU A 514 13.10 -39.50 34.81
C LEU A 514 11.68 -39.71 34.24
N GLU A 515 10.87 -38.66 34.08
CA GLU A 515 9.56 -38.74 33.44
C GLU A 515 9.34 -37.50 32.56
N CYS A 516 8.78 -37.73 31.37
CA CYS A 516 8.26 -36.68 30.51
C CYS A 516 6.88 -37.10 30.03
N TYR A 517 5.87 -36.27 30.31
CA TYR A 517 4.48 -36.52 29.94
C TYR A 517 3.89 -35.31 29.23
N LEU A 518 2.76 -35.55 28.54
CA LEU A 518 2.07 -34.56 27.73
C LEU A 518 0.68 -34.35 28.35
N GLU A 519 0.39 -33.12 28.79
CA GLU A 519 -0.93 -32.77 29.30
C GLU A 519 -1.74 -32.14 28.16
N LEU A 520 -2.95 -32.66 27.92
CA LEU A 520 -3.88 -32.19 26.89
C LEU A 520 -5.26 -32.05 27.49
N SER A 521 -5.85 -30.86 27.37
CA SER A 521 -7.25 -30.60 27.71
C SER A 521 -8.04 -30.28 26.43
N PHE A 522 -9.27 -30.79 26.36
CA PHE A 522 -10.16 -30.59 25.21
C PHE A 522 -11.48 -29.98 25.68
N ALA A 523 -11.96 -28.94 25.01
CA ALA A 523 -13.25 -28.33 25.33
C ALA A 523 -14.44 -29.20 24.84
N ILE A 524 -14.38 -29.78 23.64
CA ILE A 524 -15.44 -30.62 23.05
C ILE A 524 -14.83 -31.68 22.10
N PRO A 525 -15.25 -32.98 22.11
CA PRO A 525 -14.70 -34.01 21.23
C PRO A 525 -15.69 -34.56 20.17
N ILE A 526 -15.38 -34.45 18.86
CA ILE A 526 -16.11 -35.17 17.77
C ILE A 526 -15.14 -35.55 16.62
N VAL A 527 -15.28 -36.77 16.06
CA VAL A 527 -14.51 -37.27 14.90
C VAL A 527 -15.37 -38.11 13.93
N PRO A 528 -15.40 -37.77 12.63
CA PRO A 528 -15.64 -38.75 11.56
C PRO A 528 -14.79 -38.54 10.27
N ASN A 529 -15.07 -39.22 9.15
CA ASN A 529 -14.60 -40.59 8.83
C ASN A 529 -15.03 -41.03 7.41
N ARG A 530 -14.05 -41.32 6.53
CA ARG A 530 -14.16 -41.90 5.16
C ARG A 530 -14.87 -41.10 4.04
N LYS A 531 -14.60 -41.53 2.78
CA LYS A 531 -14.79 -40.81 1.49
C LYS A 531 -15.80 -41.50 0.54
N SER A 532 -16.48 -40.75 -0.36
CA SER A 532 -16.31 -40.82 -1.84
C SER A 532 -17.47 -40.29 -2.75
N LEU A 533 -17.08 -39.53 -3.80
CA LEU A 533 -17.61 -39.40 -5.19
C LEU A 533 -19.12 -39.22 -5.54
N ARG A 534 -19.47 -38.04 -6.11
CA ARG A 534 -19.92 -37.78 -7.52
C ARG A 534 -20.62 -36.39 -7.59
N MET A 535 -20.38 -35.57 -8.61
CA MET A 535 -20.73 -34.13 -8.59
C MET A 535 -21.69 -33.67 -9.70
N THR A 536 -22.64 -32.80 -9.34
CA THR A 536 -23.51 -32.02 -10.25
C THR A 536 -23.83 -30.67 -9.60
N CYS A 537 -23.86 -29.59 -10.37
CA CYS A 537 -24.18 -28.24 -9.87
C CYS A 537 -25.70 -27.99 -9.96
N GLN A 538 -26.29 -27.39 -8.92
CA GLN A 538 -27.74 -27.13 -8.82
C GLN A 538 -28.08 -25.63 -8.93
N GLU A 539 -29.37 -25.30 -9.00
CA GLU A 539 -29.84 -23.93 -9.29
C GLU A 539 -29.64 -22.92 -8.14
N ASP A 540 -29.33 -23.41 -6.94
CA ASP A 540 -28.99 -22.65 -5.72
C ASP A 540 -27.54 -22.14 -5.69
N GLY A 541 -26.65 -22.73 -6.50
CA GLY A 541 -25.25 -22.34 -6.63
C GLY A 541 -24.27 -23.08 -5.69
N GLU A 542 -24.71 -24.09 -4.96
CA GLU A 542 -23.84 -24.90 -4.10
C GLU A 542 -22.99 -25.92 -4.89
N TRP A 543 -21.87 -26.33 -4.29
CA TRP A 543 -20.88 -27.26 -4.86
C TRP A 543 -20.51 -28.35 -3.87
N HIS A 544 -20.07 -29.50 -4.41
CA HIS A 544 -19.47 -30.54 -3.59
C HIS A 544 -18.19 -31.13 -4.22
N GLY A 545 -17.16 -30.30 -4.41
CA GLY A 545 -15.81 -30.73 -4.83
C GLY A 545 -14.98 -29.69 -5.60
N GLU A 546 -13.86 -30.12 -6.20
CA GLU A 546 -12.62 -29.34 -6.35
C GLU A 546 -12.60 -28.09 -7.25
N LYS A 547 -13.58 -27.84 -8.14
CA LYS A 547 -13.59 -26.57 -8.91
C LYS A 547 -14.93 -26.18 -9.55
N CYS A 548 -15.35 -24.95 -9.29
CA CYS A 548 -16.51 -24.30 -9.90
C CYS A 548 -16.12 -23.50 -11.16
N VAL A 549 -16.89 -23.68 -12.24
CA VAL A 549 -17.03 -22.69 -13.32
C VAL A 549 -18.53 -22.50 -13.53
N ARG A 550 -19.03 -21.27 -13.38
CA ARG A 550 -20.46 -20.98 -13.56
C ARG A 550 -20.87 -21.26 -15.01
N ILE A 551 -21.92 -22.06 -15.16
CA ILE A 551 -22.56 -22.30 -16.45
C ILE A 551 -23.12 -20.96 -16.96
N THR A 552 -22.80 -20.62 -18.20
CA THR A 552 -23.22 -19.40 -18.89
C THR A 552 -23.98 -19.77 -20.15
N CYS A 553 -25.16 -19.18 -20.34
CA CYS A 553 -25.88 -19.26 -21.59
C CYS A 553 -25.27 -18.30 -22.63
N LEU A 554 -25.54 -18.55 -23.91
CA LEU A 554 -25.09 -17.66 -24.99
C LEU A 554 -25.56 -16.21 -24.75
N PRO A 555 -24.77 -15.20 -25.15
CA PRO A 555 -25.24 -13.82 -25.14
C PRO A 555 -26.55 -13.69 -25.94
N ILE A 556 -27.51 -12.94 -25.38
CA ILE A 556 -28.78 -12.65 -26.04
C ILE A 556 -28.51 -11.75 -27.25
N ASP A 557 -29.28 -11.92 -28.33
CA ASP A 557 -29.07 -11.19 -29.59
C ASP A 557 -29.02 -9.66 -29.37
N PRO A 558 -27.99 -8.96 -29.90
CA PRO A 558 -27.86 -7.51 -29.78
C PRO A 558 -29.08 -6.70 -30.20
N VAL A 559 -29.96 -7.21 -31.07
CA VAL A 559 -31.21 -6.51 -31.44
C VAL A 559 -32.04 -6.12 -30.22
N PHE A 560 -32.05 -6.93 -29.17
CA PHE A 560 -32.84 -6.70 -27.96
C PHE A 560 -32.13 -5.81 -26.92
N THR A 561 -30.88 -5.40 -27.15
CA THR A 561 -30.13 -4.52 -26.22
C THR A 561 -30.96 -3.26 -25.90
N GLY A 562 -31.15 -3.01 -24.60
CA GLY A 562 -31.99 -1.92 -24.08
C GLY A 562 -33.44 -2.31 -23.74
N LEU A 563 -33.98 -3.42 -24.27
CA LEU A 563 -35.36 -3.85 -24.00
C LEU A 563 -35.47 -5.00 -22.99
N TYR A 564 -34.41 -5.76 -22.72
CA TYR A 564 -34.41 -6.84 -21.73
C TYR A 564 -33.60 -6.52 -20.48
N SER A 565 -34.04 -7.07 -19.35
CA SER A 565 -33.33 -7.02 -18.06
C SER A 565 -33.19 -8.43 -17.49
N CYS A 566 -31.97 -8.83 -17.14
CA CYS A 566 -31.66 -10.14 -16.55
C CYS A 566 -31.41 -10.05 -15.04
N THR A 567 -31.86 -11.04 -14.26
CA THR A 567 -31.62 -11.08 -12.81
C THR A 567 -30.15 -11.32 -12.45
N ASN A 568 -29.39 -12.07 -13.27
CA ASN A 568 -27.97 -12.37 -13.01
C ASN A 568 -27.20 -12.57 -14.34
N LEU A 569 -27.18 -11.54 -15.19
CA LEU A 569 -26.60 -11.58 -16.55
C LEU A 569 -27.06 -12.83 -17.33
N ASN A 570 -26.13 -13.54 -17.99
CA ASN A 570 -26.37 -14.80 -18.71
C ASN A 570 -25.92 -16.04 -17.91
N TYR A 571 -25.81 -15.97 -16.57
CA TYR A 571 -25.46 -17.12 -15.74
C TYR A 571 -26.65 -18.08 -15.55
N ILE A 572 -26.37 -19.35 -15.27
CA ILE A 572 -27.35 -20.36 -14.84
C ILE A 572 -28.34 -19.80 -13.80
N GLY A 573 -29.62 -20.12 -13.96
CA GLY A 573 -30.70 -19.64 -13.10
C GLY A 573 -31.17 -18.20 -13.40
N SER A 574 -30.38 -17.40 -14.12
CA SER A 574 -30.76 -16.03 -14.50
C SER A 574 -32.04 -16.04 -15.33
N ARG A 575 -32.99 -15.17 -14.96
CA ARG A 575 -34.23 -14.93 -15.69
C ARG A 575 -34.11 -13.58 -16.39
N CYS A 576 -34.11 -13.58 -17.71
CA CYS A 576 -34.11 -12.39 -18.54
C CYS A 576 -35.54 -12.09 -19.00
N THR A 577 -36.00 -10.88 -18.75
CA THR A 577 -37.35 -10.43 -19.13
C THR A 577 -37.24 -9.33 -20.19
N LEU A 578 -37.74 -9.58 -21.39
CA LEU A 578 -37.93 -8.61 -22.46
C LEU A 578 -39.20 -7.80 -22.22
N ARG A 579 -39.11 -6.48 -22.23
CA ARG A 579 -40.23 -5.54 -22.07
C ARG A 579 -40.51 -4.86 -23.40
N CYS A 580 -41.66 -5.16 -23.99
CA CYS A 580 -42.06 -4.56 -25.26
C CYS A 580 -42.68 -3.15 -25.08
N PRO A 581 -42.43 -2.20 -25.99
CA PRO A 581 -43.12 -0.92 -26.00
C PRO A 581 -44.65 -1.10 -26.05
N GLY A 582 -45.38 -0.45 -25.15
CA GLY A 582 -46.82 -0.63 -24.98
C GLY A 582 -47.25 -1.84 -24.15
N GLY A 583 -46.32 -2.60 -23.56
CA GLY A 583 -46.58 -3.66 -22.58
C GLY A 583 -47.07 -5.01 -23.14
N LEU A 584 -47.76 -4.99 -24.28
CA LEU A 584 -48.21 -6.19 -25.00
C LEU A 584 -47.00 -6.99 -25.54
N GLY A 585 -46.95 -8.29 -25.23
CA GLY A 585 -45.92 -9.21 -25.75
C GLY A 585 -44.62 -9.30 -24.94
N SER A 586 -44.60 -8.86 -23.68
CA SER A 586 -43.44 -9.03 -22.78
C SER A 586 -43.16 -10.52 -22.52
N GLN A 587 -41.89 -10.94 -22.66
CA GLN A 587 -41.45 -12.34 -22.62
C GLN A 587 -40.39 -12.55 -21.53
N ALA A 588 -40.22 -13.78 -21.04
CA ALA A 588 -39.15 -14.11 -20.10
C ALA A 588 -38.52 -15.47 -20.38
N ILE A 589 -37.19 -15.52 -20.37
CA ILE A 589 -36.37 -16.71 -20.63
C ILE A 589 -35.47 -16.99 -19.43
N LYS A 590 -35.19 -18.27 -19.13
CA LYS A 590 -34.32 -18.69 -18.02
C LYS A 590 -33.08 -19.41 -18.55
N CYS A 591 -31.91 -19.16 -17.99
CA CYS A 591 -30.70 -19.90 -18.34
C CYS A 591 -30.69 -21.25 -17.62
N THR A 592 -30.68 -22.36 -18.38
CA THR A 592 -30.81 -23.72 -17.85
C THR A 592 -29.46 -24.29 -17.37
N PRO A 593 -29.48 -25.39 -16.57
CA PRO A 593 -28.26 -26.11 -16.18
C PRO A 593 -27.46 -26.74 -17.34
N LYS A 594 -27.93 -26.64 -18.59
CA LYS A 594 -27.16 -27.05 -19.79
C LYS A 594 -26.34 -25.92 -20.42
N GLY A 595 -26.53 -24.66 -20.00
CA GLY A 595 -25.98 -23.49 -20.69
C GLY A 595 -26.82 -23.06 -21.91
N GLU A 596 -28.09 -23.46 -21.94
CA GLU A 596 -29.06 -23.13 -22.99
C GLU A 596 -30.20 -22.28 -22.39
N TRP A 597 -30.73 -21.31 -23.14
CA TRP A 597 -31.93 -20.59 -22.73
C TRP A 597 -33.18 -21.47 -22.89
N THR A 598 -34.19 -21.30 -22.03
CA THR A 598 -35.47 -22.05 -22.13
C THR A 598 -36.22 -21.82 -23.45
N SER A 599 -36.01 -20.66 -24.07
CA SER A 599 -36.45 -20.28 -25.41
C SER A 599 -35.66 -19.05 -25.85
N ASP A 600 -35.72 -18.70 -27.12
CA ASP A 600 -35.25 -17.40 -27.62
C ASP A 600 -36.31 -16.31 -27.41
N PHE A 601 -35.90 -15.05 -27.44
CA PHE A 601 -36.84 -13.92 -27.49
C PHE A 601 -37.41 -13.76 -28.90
N GLN A 602 -38.72 -13.63 -29.00
CA GLN A 602 -39.42 -13.26 -30.23
C GLN A 602 -39.59 -11.74 -30.33
N MET A 603 -39.59 -11.22 -31.56
CA MET A 603 -39.87 -9.81 -31.85
C MET A 603 -41.19 -9.35 -31.23
N CYS A 604 -41.24 -8.11 -30.74
CA CYS A 604 -42.45 -7.54 -30.15
C CYS A 604 -43.61 -7.48 -31.18
N PRO A 605 -44.87 -7.76 -30.79
CA PRO A 605 -45.99 -7.88 -31.75
C PRO A 605 -46.24 -6.63 -32.61
N SER A 606 -45.92 -5.44 -32.08
CA SER A 606 -46.08 -4.14 -32.76
C SER A 606 -44.85 -3.74 -33.60
N GLY A 607 -43.82 -4.59 -33.67
CA GLY A 607 -42.47 -4.23 -34.08
C GLY A 607 -41.75 -3.36 -33.03
N ILE A 608 -40.44 -3.15 -33.23
CA ILE A 608 -39.68 -2.14 -32.48
C ILE A 608 -39.51 -0.94 -33.42
N GLN A 609 -40.19 0.17 -33.12
CA GLN A 609 -40.09 1.38 -33.93
C GLN A 609 -38.82 2.14 -33.57
N GLY A 610 -37.96 2.37 -34.57
CA GLY A 610 -36.70 3.09 -34.44
C GLY A 610 -35.83 2.86 -35.68
N SER A 611 -34.84 3.73 -35.87
CA SER A 611 -33.86 3.63 -36.94
C SER A 611 -32.51 4.13 -36.44
N CYS A 612 -31.46 3.32 -36.58
CA CYS A 612 -30.11 3.73 -36.23
C CYS A 612 -29.60 4.83 -37.17
N PRO A 613 -28.66 5.69 -36.74
CA PRO A 613 -28.03 6.68 -37.61
C PRO A 613 -27.51 6.04 -38.90
N MET A 614 -27.71 6.70 -40.05
CA MET A 614 -27.07 6.24 -41.29
C MET A 614 -25.55 6.35 -41.15
N LEU A 615 -24.86 5.24 -41.37
CA LEU A 615 -23.40 5.18 -41.24
C LEU A 615 -22.77 5.88 -42.44
N PRO A 616 -21.96 6.94 -42.24
CA PRO A 616 -21.20 7.53 -43.33
C PRO A 616 -20.14 6.52 -43.79
N THR A 617 -20.04 6.34 -45.09
CA THR A 617 -18.89 5.64 -45.70
C THR A 617 -17.65 6.49 -45.48
N THR A 618 -16.57 5.89 -44.98
CA THR A 618 -15.28 6.57 -44.79
C THR A 618 -14.28 6.06 -45.82
N ASP A 619 -13.18 6.78 -46.05
CA ASP A 619 -12.17 6.40 -47.05
C ASP A 619 -11.57 4.99 -46.80
N ASP A 620 -11.55 4.55 -45.54
CA ASP A 620 -10.98 3.25 -45.10
C ASP A 620 -12.01 2.12 -44.93
N MET A 621 -13.32 2.43 -44.81
CA MET A 621 -14.37 1.47 -44.45
C MET A 621 -15.70 1.67 -45.19
N VAL A 622 -16.20 0.57 -45.75
CA VAL A 622 -17.49 0.50 -46.45
C VAL A 622 -18.51 -0.26 -45.60
N PHE A 623 -19.55 0.46 -45.20
CA PHE A 623 -20.75 -0.08 -44.55
C PHE A 623 -21.84 -0.30 -45.60
N LYS A 624 -22.25 -1.55 -45.80
CA LYS A 624 -23.35 -1.94 -46.69
C LYS A 624 -24.57 -2.33 -45.85
N CYS A 625 -25.41 -1.34 -45.57
CA CYS A 625 -26.66 -1.55 -44.86
C CYS A 625 -27.79 -1.66 -45.89
N HIS A 626 -28.61 -2.72 -45.83
CA HIS A 626 -29.81 -2.80 -46.70
C HIS A 626 -30.89 -1.82 -46.25
N ASP A 627 -30.99 -1.62 -44.94
CA ASP A 627 -31.84 -0.64 -44.26
C ASP A 627 -31.20 -0.27 -42.90
N ASN A 628 -31.74 0.72 -42.19
CA ASN A 628 -31.27 1.16 -40.87
C ASN A 628 -32.32 1.00 -39.74
N TYR A 629 -33.46 0.35 -39.99
CA TYR A 629 -34.44 0.02 -38.94
C TYR A 629 -33.88 -0.94 -37.87
N VAL A 630 -34.44 -0.90 -36.67
CA VAL A 630 -34.08 -1.82 -35.57
C VAL A 630 -34.18 -3.29 -36.02
N GLY A 631 -33.11 -4.05 -35.77
CA GLY A 631 -32.98 -5.46 -36.16
C GLY A 631 -32.34 -5.70 -37.52
N TYR A 632 -32.12 -4.67 -38.33
CA TYR A 632 -31.33 -4.82 -39.55
C TYR A 632 -29.83 -4.94 -39.23
N GLN A 633 -29.15 -5.74 -40.05
CA GLN A 633 -27.71 -5.92 -40.02
C GLN A 633 -27.06 -5.12 -41.15
N CYS A 634 -25.92 -4.50 -40.85
CA CYS A 634 -25.08 -3.81 -41.82
C CYS A 634 -23.75 -4.54 -41.97
N GLU A 635 -23.40 -4.94 -43.19
CA GLU A 635 -22.12 -5.58 -43.48
C GLU A 635 -21.00 -4.53 -43.46
N VAL A 636 -19.87 -4.84 -42.81
CA VAL A 636 -18.70 -3.95 -42.74
C VAL A 636 -17.51 -4.58 -43.45
N THR A 637 -16.92 -3.83 -44.38
CA THR A 637 -15.76 -4.24 -45.20
C THR A 637 -14.74 -3.11 -45.29
N CYS A 638 -13.46 -3.45 -45.47
CA CYS A 638 -12.41 -2.47 -45.72
C CYS A 638 -12.36 -2.10 -47.21
N THR A 639 -12.07 -0.84 -47.54
CA THR A 639 -11.77 -0.44 -48.94
C THR A 639 -10.46 -1.04 -49.45
N LEU A 640 -9.48 -1.25 -48.55
CA LEU A 640 -8.19 -1.85 -48.90
C LEU A 640 -8.31 -3.37 -49.15
N PRO A 641 -7.75 -3.90 -50.26
CA PRO A 641 -7.64 -5.34 -50.49
C PRO A 641 -6.97 -6.08 -49.34
N ASN A 642 -7.36 -7.34 -49.11
CA ASN A 642 -6.84 -8.23 -48.07
C ASN A 642 -6.93 -7.73 -46.61
N SER A 643 -7.58 -6.58 -46.38
CA SER A 643 -7.77 -6.00 -45.05
C SER A 643 -9.08 -6.47 -44.41
N LYS A 644 -9.10 -6.52 -43.07
CA LYS A 644 -10.27 -6.95 -42.28
C LYS A 644 -10.63 -5.88 -41.24
N PRO A 645 -11.92 -5.62 -40.98
CA PRO A 645 -12.34 -4.76 -39.88
C PRO A 645 -12.06 -5.47 -38.56
N ILE A 646 -11.38 -4.79 -37.66
CA ILE A 646 -11.09 -5.28 -36.32
C ILE A 646 -11.51 -4.25 -35.26
N MET A 647 -11.80 -4.73 -34.06
CA MET A 647 -11.93 -3.93 -32.85
C MET A 647 -10.94 -4.42 -31.79
N ALA A 648 -10.55 -3.55 -30.86
CA ALA A 648 -9.70 -3.95 -29.73
C ALA A 648 -10.47 -4.91 -28.80
N GLY A 649 -10.16 -6.19 -28.88
CA GLY A 649 -10.80 -7.22 -28.07
C GLY A 649 -10.11 -7.47 -26.73
N ARG A 650 -10.89 -7.97 -25.77
CA ARG A 650 -10.38 -8.84 -24.71
C ARG A 650 -11.09 -10.19 -24.88
N THR A 651 -10.41 -11.16 -25.48
CA THR A 651 -10.98 -12.49 -25.66
C THR A 651 -10.97 -13.27 -24.35
N ASN A 652 -12.15 -13.53 -23.80
CA ASN A 652 -12.35 -14.69 -22.92
C ASN A 652 -12.32 -15.96 -23.79
N LYS A 653 -11.26 -16.79 -23.72
CA LYS A 653 -11.34 -18.18 -24.20
C LYS A 653 -10.39 -19.15 -23.49
N VAL A 654 -11.03 -20.07 -22.76
CA VAL A 654 -10.81 -21.53 -22.70
C VAL A 654 -9.47 -22.10 -23.19
N ARG A 655 -8.76 -22.74 -22.25
CA ARG A 655 -7.72 -23.80 -22.37
C ARG A 655 -7.11 -24.09 -23.75
N GLY A 656 -5.84 -23.70 -23.89
CA GLY A 656 -4.83 -24.27 -24.78
C GLY A 656 -3.47 -23.64 -24.46
N ARG A 657 -2.37 -24.40 -24.49
CA ARG A 657 -1.02 -23.83 -24.25
C ARG A 657 -0.68 -22.81 -25.35
N LEU A 658 -0.25 -21.61 -24.96
CA LEU A 658 1.11 -21.10 -25.18
C LEU A 658 1.33 -19.77 -24.43
N ASN A 659 2.57 -19.29 -24.41
CA ASN A 659 3.02 -18.21 -23.51
C ASN A 659 2.94 -16.83 -24.16
N GLY A 660 2.78 -15.78 -23.35
CA GLY A 660 3.13 -14.41 -23.75
C GLY A 660 1.98 -13.37 -23.67
N PRO A 661 2.29 -12.07 -23.62
CA PRO A 661 1.31 -11.03 -23.30
C PRO A 661 0.88 -10.21 -24.54
N MET A 662 -0.37 -10.33 -24.97
CA MET A 662 -0.94 -9.43 -25.99
C MET A 662 -2.41 -9.07 -25.80
N ALA A 663 -2.79 -7.89 -26.31
CA ALA A 663 -4.17 -7.52 -26.54
C ALA A 663 -4.63 -8.12 -27.89
N THR A 664 -5.63 -8.99 -27.86
CA THR A 664 -6.13 -9.72 -29.02
C THR A 664 -7.26 -8.95 -29.71
N TYR A 665 -7.00 -8.48 -30.93
CA TYR A 665 -8.02 -7.81 -31.75
C TYR A 665 -9.09 -8.81 -32.24
N LEU A 666 -10.36 -8.40 -32.22
CA LEU A 666 -11.50 -9.19 -32.67
C LEU A 666 -11.93 -8.75 -34.08
N THR A 667 -12.08 -9.70 -35.01
CA THR A 667 -12.62 -9.39 -36.36
C THR A 667 -14.12 -9.15 -36.30
N VAL A 668 -14.56 -8.02 -36.87
CA VAL A 668 -15.98 -7.65 -36.99
C VAL A 668 -16.37 -7.74 -38.47
N ARG A 669 -17.54 -8.36 -38.76
CA ARG A 669 -18.06 -8.51 -40.14
C ARG A 669 -19.42 -7.85 -40.36
N GLN A 670 -20.20 -7.72 -39.29
CA GLN A 670 -21.56 -7.19 -39.31
C GLN A 670 -21.80 -6.35 -38.06
N LEU A 671 -22.63 -5.33 -38.20
CA LEU A 671 -23.18 -4.51 -37.12
C LEU A 671 -24.69 -4.75 -37.05
N THR A 672 -25.26 -4.80 -35.86
CA THR A 672 -26.71 -4.94 -35.67
C THR A 672 -27.28 -3.62 -35.16
N CYS A 673 -28.37 -3.13 -35.78
CA CYS A 673 -29.12 -2.00 -35.26
C CYS A 673 -29.96 -2.44 -34.05
N THR A 674 -29.60 -1.95 -32.86
CA THR A 674 -30.22 -2.34 -31.59
C THR A 674 -31.50 -1.56 -31.30
N ALA A 675 -32.32 -2.05 -30.37
CA ALA A 675 -33.56 -1.38 -29.96
C ALA A 675 -33.38 0.00 -29.31
N LEU A 676 -32.15 0.40 -28.93
CA LEU A 676 -31.81 1.77 -28.52
C LEU A 676 -31.62 2.72 -29.71
N SER A 677 -31.78 2.24 -30.95
CA SER A 677 -31.38 2.94 -32.19
C SER A 677 -29.87 3.21 -32.28
N GLU A 678 -29.06 2.29 -31.74
CA GLU A 678 -27.59 2.33 -31.77
C GLU A 678 -27.03 1.12 -32.53
N TRP A 679 -25.93 1.29 -33.28
CA TRP A 679 -25.23 0.19 -33.96
C TRP A 679 -24.26 -0.52 -33.01
N GLN A 680 -24.33 -1.84 -32.94
CA GLN A 680 -23.45 -2.66 -32.11
C GLN A 680 -22.67 -3.70 -32.94
N PRO A 681 -21.33 -3.83 -32.79
CA PRO A 681 -20.44 -2.95 -32.03
C PRO A 681 -20.40 -1.51 -32.56
N ASP A 682 -20.02 -0.56 -31.71
CA ASP A 682 -19.89 0.85 -32.07
C ASP A 682 -18.95 1.04 -33.29
N PRO A 683 -19.44 1.59 -34.42
CA PRO A 683 -18.65 1.82 -35.64
C PRO A 683 -17.36 2.62 -35.40
N SER A 684 -17.34 3.53 -34.43
CA SER A 684 -16.18 4.37 -34.11
C SER A 684 -15.03 3.61 -33.44
N THR A 685 -15.29 2.38 -32.97
CA THR A 685 -14.28 1.49 -32.35
C THR A 685 -13.61 0.54 -33.33
N LEU A 686 -14.00 0.59 -34.60
CA LEU A 686 -13.50 -0.26 -35.66
C LEU A 686 -12.31 0.38 -36.38
N MET A 687 -11.36 -0.46 -36.81
CA MET A 687 -10.25 -0.06 -37.67
C MET A 687 -9.94 -1.16 -38.68
N CYS A 688 -9.50 -0.78 -39.88
CA CYS A 688 -9.05 -1.73 -40.88
C CYS A 688 -7.56 -2.04 -40.74
N VAL A 689 -7.22 -3.32 -40.74
CA VAL A 689 -5.82 -3.79 -40.81
C VAL A 689 -5.67 -4.85 -41.89
N GLU A 690 -4.51 -4.84 -42.53
CA GLU A 690 -4.13 -5.88 -43.48
C GLU A 690 -4.02 -7.25 -42.78
N SER A 691 -4.57 -8.30 -43.41
CA SER A 691 -4.47 -9.67 -42.88
C SER A 691 -3.02 -10.17 -42.90
N CYS A 692 -2.64 -11.01 -41.94
CA CYS A 692 -1.41 -11.80 -42.02
C CYS A 692 -1.49 -12.78 -43.20
N LYS A 693 -0.38 -12.99 -43.91
CA LYS A 693 -0.28 -14.06 -44.92
C LYS A 693 -0.11 -15.39 -44.19
N ILE A 694 -1.19 -16.17 -44.13
CA ILE A 694 -1.26 -17.42 -43.37
C ILE A 694 -0.25 -18.46 -43.88
N GLU A 695 0.09 -18.41 -45.17
CA GLU A 695 1.06 -19.31 -45.82
C GLU A 695 2.50 -19.14 -45.31
N TYR A 696 2.83 -17.98 -44.74
CA TYR A 696 4.15 -17.65 -44.19
C TYR A 696 4.13 -17.51 -42.66
N LEU A 697 2.97 -17.70 -42.02
CA LEU A 697 2.83 -17.42 -40.59
C LEU A 697 3.43 -18.53 -39.74
N SER A 698 4.53 -18.22 -39.04
CA SER A 698 5.21 -19.15 -38.12
C SER A 698 5.82 -20.38 -38.84
N ASP A 699 6.29 -20.19 -40.07
CA ASP A 699 6.82 -21.23 -40.95
C ASP A 699 8.33 -21.53 -40.76
N GLY A 700 8.97 -20.83 -39.81
CA GLY A 700 10.41 -20.91 -39.54
C GLY A 700 11.23 -19.76 -40.14
N TRP A 701 10.64 -18.97 -41.04
CA TRP A 701 11.23 -17.75 -41.58
C TRP A 701 10.62 -16.51 -40.92
N CYS A 702 11.33 -15.39 -41.06
CA CYS A 702 10.85 -14.08 -40.72
C CYS A 702 10.48 -13.33 -42.00
N ASP A 703 9.21 -13.35 -42.34
CA ASP A 703 8.65 -12.58 -43.44
C ASP A 703 8.38 -11.14 -42.99
N ALA A 704 9.02 -10.21 -43.69
CA ALA A 704 8.89 -8.76 -43.50
C ALA A 704 7.43 -8.28 -43.36
N GLU A 705 6.52 -8.91 -44.12
CA GLU A 705 5.10 -8.56 -44.13
C GLU A 705 4.34 -9.03 -42.88
N ASN A 706 4.74 -10.16 -42.28
CA ASN A 706 4.17 -10.71 -41.06
C ASN A 706 4.93 -10.27 -39.79
N ASN A 707 6.09 -9.61 -39.88
CA ASN A 707 6.86 -9.07 -38.75
C ASN A 707 6.17 -7.86 -38.07
N ARG A 708 4.96 -8.06 -37.57
CA ARG A 708 4.08 -7.04 -37.00
C ARG A 708 3.25 -7.61 -35.85
N GLN A 709 2.88 -6.74 -34.92
CA GLN A 709 2.28 -7.11 -33.64
C GLN A 709 1.01 -7.97 -33.78
N GLN A 710 0.15 -7.67 -34.76
CA GLN A 710 -1.09 -8.40 -35.02
C GLN A 710 -0.88 -9.79 -35.66
N CYS A 711 0.34 -10.10 -36.10
CA CYS A 711 0.78 -11.40 -36.60
C CYS A 711 1.81 -12.04 -35.65
N GLU A 712 1.89 -11.57 -34.40
CA GLU A 712 2.81 -12.06 -33.36
C GLU A 712 4.28 -12.06 -33.78
N TRP A 713 4.71 -11.08 -34.60
CA TRP A 713 6.06 -11.01 -35.20
C TRP A 713 6.41 -12.30 -35.94
N ASP A 714 5.52 -12.64 -36.86
CA ASP A 714 5.51 -13.86 -37.64
C ASP A 714 5.39 -15.15 -36.80
N GLY A 715 4.48 -15.14 -35.84
CA GLY A 715 4.33 -16.22 -34.86
C GLY A 715 5.58 -16.44 -34.00
N GLY A 716 6.45 -15.43 -33.88
CA GLY A 716 7.68 -15.43 -33.10
C GLY A 716 8.97 -15.60 -33.91
N ASP A 717 8.91 -15.92 -35.21
CA ASP A 717 10.10 -16.35 -35.97
C ASP A 717 11.06 -15.19 -36.32
N CYS A 718 10.64 -13.93 -36.14
CA CYS A 718 11.45 -12.72 -36.37
C CYS A 718 12.45 -12.31 -35.28
N CYS A 719 12.57 -13.06 -34.17
CA CYS A 719 13.55 -12.80 -33.13
C CYS A 719 14.22 -14.10 -32.68
N ASP A 720 15.54 -14.08 -32.43
CA ASP A 720 16.34 -15.27 -32.10
C ASP A 720 15.81 -15.96 -30.83
N SER A 721 15.30 -15.18 -29.87
CA SER A 721 14.83 -15.70 -28.59
C SER A 721 13.35 -16.11 -28.54
N THR A 722 12.60 -15.94 -29.64
CA THR A 722 11.20 -16.37 -29.78
C THR A 722 10.96 -17.33 -30.93
N SER A 723 11.85 -17.35 -31.94
CA SER A 723 11.91 -18.37 -32.98
C SER A 723 12.04 -19.77 -32.37
N LYS A 724 11.32 -20.74 -32.94
CA LYS A 724 11.32 -22.14 -32.46
C LYS A 724 12.70 -22.78 -32.58
N ASP A 725 13.47 -22.39 -33.58
CA ASP A 725 14.81 -22.90 -33.87
C ASP A 725 15.93 -22.11 -33.15
N GLY A 726 15.56 -21.08 -32.37
CA GLY A 726 16.49 -20.25 -31.60
C GLY A 726 17.33 -19.27 -32.45
N VAL A 727 16.96 -19.08 -33.72
CA VAL A 727 17.59 -18.17 -34.70
C VAL A 727 16.49 -17.59 -35.58
N ALA A 728 16.52 -16.27 -35.81
CA ALA A 728 15.63 -15.63 -36.79
C ALA A 728 16.23 -15.71 -38.20
N MET A 729 15.56 -16.38 -39.13
CA MET A 729 15.99 -16.51 -40.53
C MET A 729 15.20 -15.52 -41.42
N PRO A 730 15.78 -14.39 -41.86
CA PRO A 730 15.04 -13.40 -42.64
C PRO A 730 14.71 -13.92 -44.04
N PHE A 731 13.45 -13.74 -44.48
CA PHE A 731 13.02 -14.05 -45.85
C PHE A 731 12.58 -12.79 -46.61
N PRO A 732 13.06 -12.59 -47.86
CA PRO A 732 14.21 -13.26 -48.48
C PRO A 732 15.51 -12.99 -47.71
N GLU A 733 16.58 -13.77 -47.92
CA GLU A 733 17.88 -13.61 -47.23
C GLU A 733 18.47 -12.18 -47.29
N THR A 734 18.06 -11.38 -48.28
CA THR A 734 18.47 -9.99 -48.46
C THR A 734 17.74 -8.99 -47.54
N CYS A 735 16.67 -9.41 -46.84
CA CYS A 735 15.86 -8.58 -45.96
C CYS A 735 16.65 -8.13 -44.71
N LYS A 736 16.49 -6.87 -44.29
CA LYS A 736 17.39 -6.27 -43.27
C LYS A 736 16.69 -5.47 -42.18
N GLU A 737 15.99 -4.39 -42.53
CA GLU A 737 15.35 -3.53 -41.53
C GLU A 737 13.90 -3.95 -41.25
N GLU A 738 13.27 -4.60 -42.23
CA GLU A 738 11.90 -5.09 -42.20
C GLU A 738 11.82 -6.43 -41.45
N CYS A 739 12.82 -7.31 -41.59
CA CYS A 739 12.93 -8.59 -40.90
C CYS A 739 13.76 -8.51 -39.60
N ARG A 740 14.02 -7.30 -39.08
CA ARG A 740 14.74 -7.15 -37.81
C ARG A 740 13.85 -7.58 -36.63
N CYS A 741 14.46 -8.08 -35.56
CA CYS A 741 13.73 -8.38 -34.34
C CYS A 741 13.00 -7.15 -33.74
N LEU A 742 11.68 -7.14 -33.92
CA LEU A 742 10.76 -6.09 -33.44
C LEU A 742 10.02 -6.44 -32.15
N ASP A 743 10.02 -7.71 -31.72
CA ASP A 743 9.36 -8.11 -30.48
C ASP A 743 10.00 -7.39 -29.26
N PRO A 744 9.21 -6.62 -28.47
CA PRO A 744 9.66 -6.03 -27.21
C PRO A 744 9.99 -7.07 -26.12
N SER A 745 9.42 -8.27 -26.21
CA SER A 745 9.60 -9.38 -25.28
C SER A 745 10.95 -10.09 -25.49
N ALA A 746 11.44 -10.13 -26.73
CA ALA A 746 12.70 -10.78 -27.12
C ALA A 746 13.93 -10.29 -26.34
N ALA A 747 14.76 -11.24 -25.89
CA ALA A 747 15.87 -11.04 -24.97
C ALA A 747 16.96 -10.09 -25.51
N GLU A 748 17.25 -10.12 -26.81
CA GLU A 748 18.20 -9.26 -27.50
C GLU A 748 17.83 -7.76 -27.39
N ASN A 749 16.53 -7.46 -27.43
CA ASN A 749 15.99 -6.11 -27.27
C ASN A 749 16.02 -5.64 -25.81
N GLN A 750 15.90 -6.56 -24.84
CA GLN A 750 16.07 -6.24 -23.42
C GLN A 750 17.53 -5.90 -23.04
N ILE A 751 18.52 -6.58 -23.61
CA ILE A 751 19.95 -6.42 -23.23
C ILE A 751 20.56 -5.11 -23.74
N LYS A 752 20.25 -4.68 -24.98
CA LYS A 752 20.76 -3.43 -25.58
C LYS A 752 20.43 -2.20 -24.70
N ASN A 753 19.25 -2.19 -24.08
CA ASN A 753 18.79 -1.13 -23.19
C ASN A 753 19.57 -1.05 -21.86
N LYS A 754 19.97 -2.19 -21.28
CA LYS A 754 20.83 -2.23 -20.07
C LYS A 754 22.24 -1.67 -20.36
N LYS A 755 22.84 -1.97 -21.51
CA LYS A 755 24.19 -1.47 -21.89
C LYS A 755 24.23 0.05 -22.14
N LYS A 756 23.21 0.64 -22.79
CA LYS A 756 23.10 2.11 -22.99
C LYS A 756 23.07 2.88 -21.65
N ARG A 757 22.36 2.38 -20.63
CA ARG A 757 22.28 2.99 -19.28
C ARG A 757 23.65 3.00 -18.56
N LYS A 758 24.41 1.89 -18.60
CA LYS A 758 25.75 1.81 -17.97
C LYS A 758 26.79 2.77 -18.60
N LYS A 759 26.78 2.97 -19.93
CA LYS A 759 27.70 3.92 -20.61
C LYS A 759 27.49 5.38 -20.14
N LYS A 760 26.23 5.83 -19.98
CA LYS A 760 25.90 7.18 -19.45
C LYS A 760 26.40 7.39 -18.00
N GLN A 761 26.34 6.37 -17.14
CA GLN A 761 26.84 6.46 -15.75
C GLN A 761 28.36 6.60 -15.67
N LYS A 762 29.14 5.83 -16.46
CA LYS A 762 30.62 5.90 -16.45
C LYS A 762 31.12 7.28 -16.87
N HIS A 763 30.44 7.95 -17.81
CA HIS A 763 30.76 9.30 -18.25
C HIS A 763 30.46 10.39 -17.20
N LYS A 764 29.40 10.23 -16.39
CA LYS A 764 29.10 11.09 -15.23
C LYS A 764 30.16 10.96 -14.12
N ARG A 765 30.58 9.73 -13.77
CA ARG A 765 31.62 9.49 -12.73
C ARG A 765 32.94 10.21 -13.06
N ARG A 766 33.46 10.09 -14.30
CA ARG A 766 34.69 10.80 -14.73
C ARG A 766 34.61 12.32 -14.59
N ARG A 767 33.45 12.95 -14.85
CA ARG A 767 33.25 14.40 -14.62
C ARG A 767 33.20 14.79 -13.14
N LYS A 768 32.72 13.92 -12.23
CA LYS A 768 32.61 14.20 -10.78
C LYS A 768 34.00 14.26 -10.12
N ASN A 769 34.89 13.29 -10.41
CA ASN A 769 36.24 13.26 -9.83
C ASN A 769 37.10 14.47 -10.25
N LYS A 770 36.99 14.93 -11.51
CA LYS A 770 37.72 16.11 -12.00
C LYS A 770 37.26 17.43 -11.34
N LYS A 771 36.05 17.48 -10.77
CA LYS A 771 35.58 18.60 -9.92
C LYS A 771 36.17 18.52 -8.51
N MET A 772 36.12 17.36 -7.84
CA MET A 772 36.63 17.19 -6.46
C MET A 772 38.10 17.59 -6.29
N SER A 773 38.95 17.27 -7.27
CA SER A 773 40.37 17.67 -7.26
C SER A 773 40.55 19.20 -7.17
N LYS A 774 39.77 19.98 -7.93
CA LYS A 774 39.81 21.45 -7.87
C LYS A 774 39.30 22.01 -6.53
N THR A 775 38.26 21.40 -5.95
CA THR A 775 37.70 21.86 -4.68
C THR A 775 38.65 21.66 -3.50
N LYS A 776 39.43 20.56 -3.47
CA LYS A 776 40.45 20.32 -2.43
C LYS A 776 41.51 21.43 -2.42
N HIS A 777 42.01 21.82 -3.58
CA HIS A 777 43.03 22.87 -3.71
C HIS A 777 42.54 24.26 -3.28
N SER A 778 41.23 24.54 -3.41
CA SER A 778 40.63 25.80 -2.93
C SER A 778 40.52 25.86 -1.41
N LYS A 779 40.13 24.76 -0.74
CA LYS A 779 39.91 24.75 0.72
C LYS A 779 41.19 25.00 1.52
N THR A 780 42.33 24.47 1.07
CA THR A 780 43.62 24.68 1.75
C THR A 780 44.04 26.16 1.74
N LYS A 781 43.66 26.92 0.70
CA LYS A 781 43.96 28.35 0.59
C LYS A 781 43.08 29.20 1.52
N SER A 782 41.85 28.76 1.80
CA SER A 782 40.92 29.45 2.70
C SER A 782 41.33 29.37 4.18
N LEU A 783 41.83 28.21 4.62
CA LEU A 783 42.19 27.98 6.03
C LEU A 783 43.32 28.89 6.52
N ASN A 784 44.33 29.14 5.68
CA ASN A 784 45.46 30.02 6.04
C ASN A 784 45.06 31.49 6.21
N ILE A 785 43.98 31.94 5.56
CA ILE A 785 43.50 33.33 5.66
C ILE A 785 42.76 33.54 6.99
N VAL A 786 41.98 32.55 7.44
CA VAL A 786 41.25 32.65 8.72
C VAL A 786 42.19 32.72 9.91
N ALA A 787 43.30 31.97 9.89
CA ALA A 787 44.31 32.01 10.96
C ALA A 787 44.94 33.40 11.15
N GLN A 788 45.14 34.17 10.06
CA GLN A 788 45.67 35.53 10.14
C GLN A 788 44.65 36.54 10.70
N SER A 789 43.34 36.28 10.55
CA SER A 789 42.28 37.20 11.00
C SER A 789 42.04 37.17 12.52
N VAL A 790 42.23 36.00 13.16
CA VAL A 790 41.95 35.84 14.60
C VAL A 790 42.96 36.63 15.45
N SER A 791 44.24 36.57 15.10
CA SER A 791 45.32 37.31 15.79
C SER A 791 45.20 38.85 15.72
N PHE A 792 44.35 39.39 14.84
CA PHE A 792 44.13 40.84 14.73
C PHE A 792 43.03 41.37 15.65
N LEU A 793 42.10 40.50 16.10
CA LEU A 793 40.94 40.90 16.90
C LEU A 793 41.23 40.93 18.42
N GLU A 794 42.19 40.13 18.89
CA GLU A 794 42.55 40.09 20.32
C GLU A 794 43.31 41.35 20.79
N ASN A 795 43.88 42.13 19.86
CA ASN A 795 44.59 43.39 20.17
C ASN A 795 43.70 44.64 20.26
N TRP A 796 42.39 44.55 19.98
CA TRP A 796 41.51 45.73 19.86
C TRP A 796 40.72 46.10 21.14
N THR A 797 40.77 45.27 22.18
CA THR A 797 39.95 45.45 23.40
C THR A 797 40.63 46.25 24.52
N SER A 798 41.84 46.77 24.34
CA SER A 798 42.62 47.44 25.41
C SER A 798 42.70 48.98 25.32
N ILE A 799 41.96 49.65 24.42
CA ILE A 799 42.24 51.05 24.05
C ILE A 799 41.18 52.09 24.51
N PHE A 800 39.97 51.71 24.91
CA PHE A 800 38.93 52.68 25.31
C PHE A 800 38.43 52.54 26.76
N GLY A 801 39.20 53.13 27.66
CA GLY A 801 38.76 53.48 29.02
C GLY A 801 39.36 54.81 29.46
N ALA A 802 38.75 55.95 29.09
CA ALA A 802 39.07 57.28 29.61
C ALA A 802 38.06 58.38 29.18
N ARG A 803 36.85 58.39 29.75
CA ARG A 803 36.11 59.57 30.26
C ARG A 803 34.68 59.23 30.63
#